data_AF-A0A3M2AEV7-F1
#
_entry.id   AF-A0A3M2AEV7-F1
#
_cell.length_a   1.000
_cell.length_b   1.000
_cell.length_c   1.000
_cell.angle_alpha   90.00
_cell.angle_beta   90.00
_cell.angle_gamma   90.00
#
_symmetry.space_group_name_H-M   'P 1'
#
loop_
_entity.id
_entity.type
_entity.pdbx_description
1 polymer ?
#
loop_
_entity_poly.entity_id
_entity_poly.type
_entity_poly.pdbx_seq_one_letter_code
_entity_poly.pdbx_strand_id
1 'polypeptide(L)'
;MKPNRLHVLTLFLLFVSLSAVLTMGALKRQRAFITRGLPDSLPEPVREGGTRLGINVYLSAYDTAKLEAVLAEIAEMGISYVKQPFYFQESYDWAESDRLVSAVSRHNLMLVPLLDGNPANQFAPPNNPTHFANWAAEFARRYGDQIRYYIIWDEPNLTTHWGNQPVNPLEYAALLTATAEAIRAADSDAVIVAAPLAPTVEEGPQNLADSLYLQELYQAGAAEAFDVVAAKPYGFNTAPDDRRVDMDVLNFSRVILLREVMLANGDGATAVWAGNWGWNSLPANWQGAPSIWGETDETTRANWTIAALERARREWPWMGVMFLENWEPDAAENDPHWGFSIAGRETAVALREWLIQQNPAIAWPGFHLARPDDAAQQFSGGWRFSPEFGADISQSGDRVRFTFWGTDIGLRVRRADFRARLYITVDGQPANALPSDENGTTLVLTSPNKFDDYITTELVARNLSPGIHTLELVASRGWDQWALQGFSVGYRPPNGRYRLAQAGLAILAASTLAMAYYTGRQTSWGAVGKAWSSWFHTLSAGTQWGITTITAVIVALSGWLTWGQQAAGMYRRLGDSTQFILTATAATIFYVTPSFYVYLIALLCLFCLIYFRPVWGLVLIAFCFSFYVPPLPKPIGGYRFSPPEVFTLVTLAATLLSWFSAWRAGQWQRRRPNWHPADWSVLLFVAVVTLTLPFTERLDVATNEWRVVILEPAIFYLLLRFIRPSDREMWWVLDAFVAGGLVVALYGLWQYGFDRDSLITAEGGILRLRAFYGSPNNVALFLGRVWPLLTAMLWLGSPANGRRRWLYGMAFVPVSLAILLTFSKGALFLGLPVAALFIFWHWQREGGRRTWPWVVGTAVLGLLALLILLQIPQLSARLDIRGTTGFFRLNLWQASLNMVREHPVFGVGLDNFLYAYRGRYILDAAWQEPNLNHPHNVLLDFATRIGLAGLLAGGWMIWQAARLLWWHKTAVPRTWLPVTVGLGGALADMLAHGLVDHSFFLVDLAFTFYLILGTAVWLTSSHTTQNISIQ
;
A
#
# COMPACT_ATOMS: atom_id res chain seq x y z
N MET A 1 -29.92 -11.97 -35.60
CA MET A 1 -30.09 -13.38 -35.13
C MET A 1 -31.51 -13.55 -34.63
N LYS A 2 -32.16 -14.72 -34.85
CA LYS A 2 -33.50 -15.00 -34.29
C LYS A 2 -33.45 -14.93 -32.74
N PRO A 3 -34.47 -14.39 -32.05
CA PRO A 3 -34.51 -14.26 -30.58
C PRO A 3 -34.22 -15.56 -29.82
N ASN A 4 -34.55 -16.72 -30.42
CA ASN A 4 -34.37 -18.04 -29.84
C ASN A 4 -32.91 -18.54 -29.77
N ARG A 5 -31.88 -17.78 -30.19
CA ARG A 5 -30.47 -18.20 -30.06
C ARG A 5 -29.60 -17.28 -29.20
N LEU A 6 -30.17 -16.20 -28.65
CA LEU A 6 -29.43 -15.23 -27.82
C LEU A 6 -28.99 -15.79 -26.47
N HIS A 7 -29.72 -16.75 -25.89
CA HIS A 7 -29.30 -17.44 -24.67
C HIS A 7 -28.06 -18.32 -24.90
N VAL A 8 -27.99 -19.04 -26.04
CA VAL A 8 -26.82 -19.84 -26.42
C VAL A 8 -25.59 -18.94 -26.63
N LEU A 9 -25.77 -17.81 -27.32
CA LEU A 9 -24.70 -16.83 -27.49
C LEU A 9 -24.25 -16.23 -26.14
N THR A 10 -25.19 -15.92 -25.25
CA THR A 10 -24.87 -15.39 -23.91
C THR A 10 -24.08 -16.40 -23.07
N LEU A 11 -24.51 -17.67 -23.06
CA LEU A 11 -23.81 -18.76 -22.37
C LEU A 11 -22.44 -19.03 -22.98
N PHE A 12 -22.32 -18.98 -24.31
CA PHE A 12 -21.03 -19.11 -25.00
C PHE A 12 -20.07 -17.97 -24.62
N LEU A 13 -20.55 -16.72 -24.58
CA LEU A 13 -19.73 -15.57 -24.17
C LEU A 13 -19.31 -15.66 -22.70
N LEU A 14 -20.20 -16.12 -21.81
CA LEU A 14 -19.84 -16.41 -20.41
C LEU A 14 -18.80 -17.53 -20.31
N PHE A 15 -18.92 -18.59 -21.12
CA PHE A 15 -17.95 -19.68 -21.18
C PHE A 15 -16.58 -19.19 -21.67
N VAL A 16 -16.53 -18.34 -22.70
CA VAL A 16 -15.27 -17.73 -23.18
C VAL A 16 -14.66 -16.84 -22.09
N SER A 17 -15.48 -16.02 -21.41
CA SER A 17 -15.01 -15.20 -20.28
C SER A 17 -14.44 -16.06 -19.16
N LEU A 18 -15.11 -17.15 -18.78
CA LEU A 18 -14.63 -18.08 -17.76
C LEU A 18 -13.34 -18.78 -18.19
N SER A 19 -13.27 -19.25 -19.44
CA SER A 19 -12.09 -19.90 -20.00
C SER A 19 -10.88 -18.97 -20.02
N ALA A 20 -11.07 -17.69 -20.35
CA ALA A 20 -10.02 -16.68 -20.29
C ALA A 20 -9.50 -16.50 -18.85
N VAL A 21 -10.39 -16.41 -17.86
CA VAL A 21 -10.02 -16.31 -16.43
C VAL A 21 -9.29 -17.57 -15.94
N LEU A 22 -9.75 -18.77 -16.31
CA LEU A 22 -9.08 -20.01 -15.97
C LEU A 22 -7.69 -20.10 -16.61
N THR A 23 -7.55 -19.66 -17.87
CA THR A 23 -6.25 -19.61 -18.57
C THR A 23 -5.31 -18.62 -17.91
N MET A 24 -5.80 -17.46 -17.45
CA MET A 24 -5.01 -16.52 -16.65
C MET A 24 -4.50 -17.17 -15.36
N GLY A 25 -5.35 -17.95 -14.68
CA GLY A 25 -4.98 -18.75 -13.51
C GLY A 25 -3.92 -19.80 -13.82
N ALA A 26 -4.05 -20.54 -14.91
CA ALA A 26 -3.07 -21.53 -15.36
C ALA A 26 -1.71 -20.88 -15.68
N LEU A 27 -1.70 -19.76 -16.41
CA LEU A 27 -0.48 -19.01 -16.69
C LEU A 27 0.18 -18.47 -15.42
N LYS A 28 -0.62 -17.99 -14.45
CA LYS A 28 -0.11 -17.55 -13.14
C LYS A 28 0.54 -18.71 -12.38
N ARG A 29 -0.08 -19.90 -12.37
CA ARG A 29 0.48 -21.11 -11.77
C ARG A 29 1.77 -21.55 -12.46
N GLN A 30 1.82 -21.55 -13.79
CA GLN A 30 3.03 -21.86 -14.55
C GLN A 30 4.15 -20.86 -14.25
N ARG A 31 3.82 -19.57 -14.13
CA ARG A 31 4.81 -18.56 -13.76
C ARG A 31 5.34 -18.80 -12.35
N ALA A 32 4.46 -19.05 -11.38
CA ALA A 32 4.85 -19.39 -10.00
C ALA A 32 5.76 -20.61 -9.95
N PHE A 33 5.49 -21.64 -10.77
CA PHE A 33 6.37 -22.82 -10.91
C PHE A 33 7.79 -22.45 -11.38
N ILE A 34 7.91 -21.58 -12.40
CA ILE A 34 9.22 -21.18 -12.94
C ILE A 34 9.98 -20.26 -11.97
N THR A 35 9.27 -19.44 -11.20
CA THR A 35 9.88 -18.46 -10.29
C THR A 35 9.96 -18.91 -8.83
N ARG A 36 9.58 -20.15 -8.50
CA ARG A 36 9.61 -20.65 -7.13
C ARG A 36 11.05 -20.62 -6.58
N GLY A 37 11.21 -20.15 -5.35
CA GLY A 37 12.51 -19.95 -4.70
C GLY A 37 13.19 -18.61 -4.98
N LEU A 38 12.70 -17.81 -5.95
CA LEU A 38 13.13 -16.43 -6.14
C LEU A 38 12.48 -15.50 -5.09
N PRO A 39 13.21 -14.51 -4.55
CA PRO A 39 12.63 -13.48 -3.71
C PRO A 39 11.55 -12.66 -4.45
N ASP A 40 10.45 -12.35 -3.76
CA ASP A 40 9.36 -11.54 -4.31
C ASP A 40 9.72 -10.05 -4.40
N SER A 41 10.62 -9.56 -3.56
CA SER A 41 11.14 -8.19 -3.53
C SER A 41 12.64 -8.17 -3.83
N LEU A 42 13.27 -6.99 -3.77
CA LEU A 42 14.73 -6.94 -3.67
C LEU A 42 15.17 -7.73 -2.43
N PRO A 43 16.26 -8.52 -2.52
CA PRO A 43 16.77 -9.28 -1.38
C PRO A 43 17.09 -8.37 -0.19
N GLU A 44 16.47 -8.66 0.95
CA GLU A 44 16.86 -8.08 2.23
C GLU A 44 18.16 -8.72 2.74
N PRO A 45 18.86 -8.11 3.71
CA PRO A 45 20.04 -8.72 4.31
C PRO A 45 19.73 -10.11 4.88
N VAL A 46 20.44 -11.14 4.39
CA VAL A 46 20.40 -12.50 4.93
C VAL A 46 21.74 -12.78 5.58
N ARG A 47 21.76 -13.05 6.89
CA ARG A 47 22.99 -13.31 7.64
C ARG A 47 23.61 -14.61 7.13
N GLU A 48 24.91 -14.59 6.86
CA GLU A 48 25.65 -15.71 6.26
C GLU A 48 25.09 -16.22 4.90
N GLY A 49 24.27 -15.41 4.22
CA GLY A 49 23.81 -15.66 2.86
C GLY A 49 24.89 -15.43 1.80
N GLY A 50 24.51 -15.51 0.53
CA GLY A 50 25.43 -15.37 -0.60
C GLY A 50 26.22 -16.63 -0.91
N THR A 51 25.95 -17.20 -2.11
CA THR A 51 26.45 -18.50 -2.53
C THR A 51 27.97 -18.54 -2.60
N ARG A 52 28.57 -19.41 -1.79
CA ARG A 52 30.01 -19.66 -1.72
C ARG A 52 30.29 -21.15 -1.85
N LEU A 53 31.37 -21.52 -2.53
CA LEU A 53 31.77 -22.92 -2.66
C LEU A 53 32.57 -23.35 -1.41
N GLY A 54 32.18 -24.49 -0.84
CA GLY A 54 32.98 -25.25 0.11
C GLY A 54 33.11 -26.70 -0.36
N ILE A 55 33.91 -27.49 0.35
CA ILE A 55 34.07 -28.92 0.07
C ILE A 55 34.11 -29.74 1.35
N ASN A 56 33.48 -30.90 1.34
CA ASN A 56 33.61 -31.88 2.41
C ASN A 56 34.94 -32.61 2.28
N VAL A 57 35.61 -32.83 3.41
CA VAL A 57 36.90 -33.52 3.49
C VAL A 57 36.88 -34.52 4.63
N TYR A 58 37.65 -35.60 4.48
CA TYR A 58 37.86 -36.62 5.51
C TYR A 58 39.36 -36.76 5.78
N LEU A 59 39.94 -35.71 6.35
CA LEU A 59 41.38 -35.52 6.52
C LEU A 59 42.01 -36.54 7.48
N SER A 60 41.24 -37.11 8.40
CA SER A 60 41.70 -38.15 9.34
C SER A 60 42.22 -39.41 8.64
N ALA A 61 41.74 -39.69 7.42
CA ALA A 61 42.19 -40.83 6.60
C ALA A 61 43.61 -40.66 6.03
N TYR A 62 44.20 -39.47 6.15
CA TYR A 62 45.51 -39.16 5.56
C TYR A 62 46.64 -39.17 6.58
N ASP A 63 47.80 -39.67 6.15
CA ASP A 63 49.05 -39.37 6.84
C ASP A 63 49.41 -37.88 6.70
N THR A 64 50.39 -37.41 7.47
CA THR A 64 50.76 -35.99 7.49
C THR A 64 51.21 -35.48 6.12
N ALA A 65 51.89 -36.29 5.30
CA ALA A 65 52.37 -35.82 4.00
C ALA A 65 51.23 -35.66 2.99
N LYS A 66 50.32 -36.64 2.92
CA LYS A 66 49.13 -36.58 2.07
C LYS A 66 48.17 -35.48 2.54
N LEU A 67 48.01 -35.30 3.85
CA LEU A 67 47.19 -34.22 4.42
C LEU A 67 47.62 -32.85 3.91
N GLU A 68 48.91 -32.53 4.00
CA GLU A 68 49.45 -31.25 3.53
C GLU A 68 49.28 -31.04 2.03
N ALA A 69 49.51 -32.11 1.24
CA ALA A 69 49.38 -32.06 -0.21
C ALA A 69 47.92 -31.82 -0.65
N VAL A 70 46.96 -32.53 -0.04
CA VAL A 70 45.53 -32.38 -0.35
C VAL A 70 45.02 -30.98 0.03
N LEU A 71 45.40 -30.46 1.20
CA LEU A 71 45.01 -29.12 1.62
C LEU A 71 45.60 -28.04 0.70
N ALA A 72 46.86 -28.19 0.28
CA ALA A 72 47.47 -27.30 -0.70
C ALA A 72 46.71 -27.32 -2.03
N GLU A 73 46.37 -28.51 -2.54
CA GLU A 73 45.63 -28.65 -3.79
C GLU A 73 44.24 -27.98 -3.72
N ILE A 74 43.50 -28.21 -2.63
CA ILE A 74 42.19 -27.57 -2.40
C ILE A 74 42.32 -26.04 -2.36
N ALA A 75 43.32 -25.51 -1.65
CA ALA A 75 43.57 -24.09 -1.55
C ALA A 75 43.97 -23.47 -2.90
N GLU A 76 44.82 -24.16 -3.69
CA GLU A 76 45.25 -23.72 -5.03
C GLU A 76 44.11 -23.68 -6.06
N MET A 77 43.05 -24.49 -5.88
CA MET A 77 41.85 -24.38 -6.70
C MET A 77 41.08 -23.06 -6.44
N GLY A 78 41.29 -22.43 -5.29
CA GLY A 78 40.55 -21.24 -4.84
C GLY A 78 39.34 -21.56 -3.96
N ILE A 79 39.25 -22.78 -3.41
CA ILE A 79 38.25 -23.12 -2.38
C ILE A 79 38.73 -22.57 -1.03
N SER A 80 37.84 -21.92 -0.29
CA SER A 80 38.18 -21.33 1.03
C SER A 80 37.55 -22.05 2.21
N TYR A 81 36.52 -22.88 1.99
CA TYR A 81 35.78 -23.55 3.07
C TYR A 81 35.93 -25.07 2.98
N VAL A 82 36.35 -25.70 4.07
CA VAL A 82 36.42 -27.16 4.19
C VAL A 82 35.58 -27.64 5.38
N LYS A 83 34.70 -28.62 5.16
CA LYS A 83 33.89 -29.24 6.21
C LYS A 83 34.49 -30.59 6.60
N GLN A 84 34.81 -30.74 7.88
CA GLN A 84 35.46 -31.93 8.44
C GLN A 84 34.65 -32.45 9.65
N PRO A 85 34.27 -33.73 9.70
CA PRO A 85 33.66 -34.32 10.88
C PRO A 85 34.65 -34.49 12.04
N PHE A 86 34.16 -34.23 13.25
CA PHE A 86 34.80 -34.54 14.53
C PHE A 86 33.78 -35.27 15.41
N TYR A 87 34.18 -36.43 15.93
CA TYR A 87 33.26 -37.34 16.60
C TYR A 87 33.36 -37.24 18.12
N PHE A 88 32.22 -37.24 18.79
CA PHE A 88 32.13 -37.19 20.25
C PHE A 88 32.87 -38.35 20.92
N GLN A 89 33.69 -38.03 21.93
CA GLN A 89 34.41 -38.98 22.76
C GLN A 89 34.42 -38.54 24.22
N GLU A 90 34.03 -39.42 25.14
CA GLU A 90 34.01 -39.12 26.58
C GLU A 90 35.41 -38.90 27.18
N SER A 91 36.47 -39.34 26.49
CA SER A 91 37.86 -39.20 26.91
C SER A 91 38.47 -37.81 26.67
N TYR A 92 37.84 -36.96 25.86
CA TYR A 92 38.39 -35.66 25.45
C TYR A 92 39.80 -35.78 24.82
N ASP A 93 40.02 -36.79 23.98
CA ASP A 93 41.29 -36.92 23.23
C ASP A 93 41.29 -35.98 22.02
N TRP A 94 42.20 -35.00 22.04
CA TRP A 94 42.30 -33.94 21.04
C TRP A 94 43.47 -34.09 20.07
N ALA A 95 44.29 -35.16 20.17
CA ALA A 95 45.52 -35.26 19.38
C ALA A 95 45.28 -35.18 17.87
N GLU A 96 44.22 -35.84 17.39
CA GLU A 96 43.83 -35.79 15.98
C GLU A 96 43.22 -34.42 15.62
N SER A 97 42.36 -33.87 16.47
CA SER A 97 41.80 -32.52 16.26
C SER A 97 42.88 -31.45 16.17
N ASP A 98 43.89 -31.48 17.04
CA ASP A 98 45.05 -30.58 17.00
C ASP A 98 45.79 -30.68 15.65
N ARG A 99 46.01 -31.92 15.18
CA ARG A 99 46.66 -32.21 13.90
C ARG A 99 45.90 -31.59 12.74
N LEU A 100 44.59 -31.80 12.68
CA LEU A 100 43.74 -31.36 11.57
C LEU A 100 43.51 -29.85 11.58
N VAL A 101 43.13 -29.27 12.73
CA VAL A 101 42.88 -27.82 12.85
C VAL A 101 44.14 -27.02 12.48
N SER A 102 45.30 -27.45 13.00
CA SER A 102 46.59 -26.79 12.71
C SER A 102 47.02 -26.95 11.25
N ALA A 103 46.68 -28.07 10.59
CA ALA A 103 46.97 -28.25 9.17
C ALA A 103 46.09 -27.33 8.31
N VAL A 104 44.77 -27.32 8.54
CA VAL A 104 43.82 -26.49 7.77
C VAL A 104 44.15 -25.01 7.91
N SER A 105 44.44 -24.54 9.13
CA SER A 105 44.81 -23.14 9.40
C SER A 105 46.07 -22.70 8.64
N ARG A 106 47.09 -23.57 8.55
CA ARG A 106 48.35 -23.27 7.82
C ARG A 106 48.16 -23.04 6.32
N HIS A 107 47.10 -23.59 5.72
CA HIS A 107 46.76 -23.40 4.31
C HIS A 107 45.79 -22.24 4.08
N ASN A 108 45.50 -21.43 5.10
CA ASN A 108 44.53 -20.32 5.06
C ASN A 108 43.12 -20.76 4.63
N LEU A 109 42.76 -22.01 4.91
CA LEU A 109 41.42 -22.54 4.69
C LEU A 109 40.58 -22.31 5.95
N MET A 110 39.29 -22.03 5.77
CA MET A 110 38.31 -21.94 6.84
C MET A 110 37.75 -23.33 7.14
N LEU A 111 38.12 -23.85 8.31
CA LEU A 111 37.56 -25.09 8.84
C LEU A 111 36.14 -24.84 9.35
N VAL A 112 35.21 -25.67 8.88
CA VAL A 112 33.85 -25.76 9.43
C VAL A 112 33.70 -27.16 10.05
N PRO A 113 33.96 -27.32 11.36
CA PRO A 113 33.75 -28.60 12.04
C PRO A 113 32.28 -29.02 11.98
N LEU A 114 32.08 -30.28 11.60
CA LEU A 114 30.86 -31.02 11.86
C LEU A 114 31.06 -31.80 13.16
N LEU A 115 30.50 -31.28 14.26
CA LEU A 115 30.55 -31.92 15.57
C LEU A 115 29.44 -32.96 15.65
N ASP A 116 29.78 -34.24 15.68
CA ASP A 116 28.83 -35.32 15.44
C ASP A 116 28.93 -36.47 16.47
N GLY A 117 27.94 -37.36 16.46
CA GLY A 117 27.93 -38.60 17.24
C GLY A 117 29.07 -39.53 16.87
N ASN A 118 29.32 -40.56 17.69
CA ASN A 118 30.43 -41.48 17.43
C ASN A 118 30.02 -42.58 16.43
N PRO A 119 30.71 -42.77 15.29
CA PRO A 119 30.36 -43.85 14.35
C PRO A 119 30.42 -45.24 15.01
N ALA A 120 31.29 -45.45 16.01
CA ALA A 120 31.40 -46.72 16.72
C ALA A 120 30.14 -47.09 17.53
N ASN A 121 29.30 -46.11 17.87
CA ASN A 121 28.00 -46.33 18.54
C ASN A 121 26.80 -45.99 17.64
N GLN A 122 26.99 -46.01 16.32
CA GLN A 122 25.94 -45.70 15.32
C GLN A 122 25.38 -44.30 15.51
N PHE A 123 26.23 -43.34 15.90
CA PHE A 123 25.83 -41.95 16.14
C PHE A 123 24.67 -41.87 17.14
N ALA A 124 24.70 -42.66 18.21
CA ALA A 124 23.68 -42.56 19.25
C ALA A 124 23.89 -41.24 20.04
N PRO A 125 22.85 -40.40 20.23
CA PRO A 125 22.96 -39.23 21.11
C PRO A 125 23.21 -39.67 22.55
N PRO A 126 23.95 -38.88 23.35
CA PRO A 126 24.13 -39.22 24.77
C PRO A 126 22.80 -39.07 25.51
N ASN A 127 22.59 -39.92 26.53
CA ASN A 127 21.39 -39.89 27.38
C ASN A 127 21.13 -38.51 28.04
N ASN A 128 22.19 -37.71 28.24
CA ASN A 128 22.10 -36.33 28.68
C ASN A 128 22.77 -35.42 27.63
N PRO A 129 22.02 -34.50 26.97
CA PRO A 129 22.57 -33.60 25.95
C PRO A 129 23.72 -32.73 26.48
N THR A 130 23.77 -32.48 27.79
CA THR A 130 24.85 -31.71 28.43
C THR A 130 26.23 -32.33 28.24
N HIS A 131 26.33 -33.67 28.09
CA HIS A 131 27.62 -34.33 27.87
C HIS A 131 28.23 -33.93 26.52
N PHE A 132 27.42 -33.93 25.47
CA PHE A 132 27.83 -33.47 24.14
C PHE A 132 28.09 -31.97 24.15
N ALA A 133 27.22 -31.18 24.79
CA ALA A 133 27.38 -29.73 24.90
C ALA A 133 28.71 -29.33 25.58
N ASN A 134 29.09 -30.01 26.69
CA ASN A 134 30.35 -29.76 27.38
C ASN A 134 31.57 -30.11 26.52
N TRP A 135 31.50 -31.21 25.76
CA TRP A 135 32.56 -31.62 24.85
C TRP A 135 32.74 -30.61 23.71
N ALA A 136 31.62 -30.18 23.11
CA ALA A 136 31.62 -29.15 22.08
C ALA A 136 32.11 -27.79 22.61
N ALA A 137 31.78 -27.43 23.86
CA ALA A 137 32.28 -26.21 24.49
C ALA A 137 33.80 -26.26 24.76
N GLU A 138 34.35 -27.42 25.12
CA GLU A 138 35.81 -27.58 25.24
C GLU A 138 36.48 -27.52 23.87
N PHE A 139 35.87 -28.11 22.83
CA PHE A 139 36.33 -27.95 21.45
C PHE A 139 36.38 -26.47 21.04
N ALA A 140 35.29 -25.73 21.28
CA ALA A 140 35.22 -24.29 20.99
C ALA A 140 36.22 -23.48 21.82
N ARG A 141 36.38 -23.77 23.11
CA ARG A 141 37.39 -23.14 23.97
C ARG A 141 38.81 -23.33 23.44
N ARG A 142 39.08 -24.49 22.84
CA ARG A 142 40.40 -24.85 22.32
C ARG A 142 40.69 -24.23 20.95
N TYR A 143 39.68 -24.13 20.09
CA TYR A 143 39.87 -23.79 18.68
C TYR A 143 39.14 -22.53 18.19
N GLY A 144 38.37 -21.83 19.04
CA GLY A 144 37.54 -20.68 18.67
C GLY A 144 38.30 -19.50 18.06
N ASP A 145 39.59 -19.34 18.37
CA ASP A 145 40.44 -18.33 17.70
C ASP A 145 40.70 -18.65 16.21
N GLN A 146 40.49 -19.90 15.78
CA GLN A 146 40.73 -20.40 14.43
C GLN A 146 39.45 -20.82 13.71
N ILE A 147 38.36 -21.06 14.45
CA ILE A 147 37.09 -21.59 13.95
C ILE A 147 35.98 -20.63 14.34
N ARG A 148 35.13 -20.28 13.36
CA ARG A 148 33.95 -19.44 13.60
C ARG A 148 32.62 -20.19 13.47
N TYR A 149 32.57 -21.21 12.62
CA TYR A 149 31.32 -21.86 12.22
C TYR A 149 31.28 -23.29 12.77
N TYR A 150 30.22 -23.66 13.48
CA TYR A 150 30.08 -24.98 14.08
C TYR A 150 28.80 -25.64 13.57
N ILE A 151 28.92 -26.75 12.84
CA ILE A 151 27.77 -27.58 12.45
C ILE A 151 27.52 -28.59 13.56
N ILE A 152 26.31 -28.58 14.10
CA ILE A 152 25.92 -29.41 15.22
C ILE A 152 25.12 -30.61 14.70
N TRP A 153 25.75 -31.78 14.73
CA TRP A 153 25.24 -33.06 14.26
C TRP A 153 25.07 -33.19 12.74
N ASP A 154 24.95 -34.43 12.24
CA ASP A 154 24.61 -34.74 10.84
C ASP A 154 23.33 -35.59 10.76
N GLU A 155 22.44 -35.29 9.81
CA GLU A 155 21.27 -36.15 9.49
C GLU A 155 20.46 -36.71 10.69
N PRO A 156 20.11 -35.91 11.73
CA PRO A 156 19.35 -36.40 12.88
C PRO A 156 17.91 -36.83 12.52
N ASN A 157 17.53 -36.64 11.26
CA ASN A 157 16.27 -37.06 10.66
C ASN A 157 16.32 -38.46 10.02
N LEU A 158 17.44 -39.19 10.16
CA LEU A 158 17.58 -40.60 9.80
C LEU A 158 17.87 -41.46 11.03
N THR A 159 17.17 -42.60 11.19
CA THR A 159 17.41 -43.55 12.29
C THR A 159 18.85 -44.07 12.31
N THR A 160 19.44 -44.28 11.14
CA THR A 160 20.81 -44.78 10.97
C THR A 160 21.88 -43.83 11.49
N HIS A 161 21.54 -42.54 11.63
CA HIS A 161 22.42 -41.49 12.18
C HIS A 161 21.92 -40.95 13.53
N TRP A 162 21.07 -41.74 14.20
CA TRP A 162 20.49 -41.44 15.50
C TRP A 162 20.41 -42.70 16.38
N GLY A 163 21.47 -43.52 16.37
CA GLY A 163 21.58 -44.72 17.21
C GLY A 163 20.61 -45.86 16.85
N ASN A 164 20.11 -45.90 15.61
CA ASN A 164 19.04 -46.80 15.16
C ASN A 164 17.75 -46.70 16.01
N GLN A 165 17.49 -45.51 16.55
CA GLN A 165 16.28 -45.18 17.30
C GLN A 165 15.32 -44.39 16.41
N PRO A 166 14.00 -44.38 16.73
CA PRO A 166 13.06 -43.47 16.08
C PRO A 166 13.58 -42.02 16.14
N VAL A 167 13.46 -41.31 15.02
CA VAL A 167 13.93 -39.92 14.94
C VAL A 167 13.09 -39.02 15.82
N ASN A 168 13.74 -38.07 16.50
CA ASN A 168 13.09 -37.22 17.49
C ASN A 168 13.55 -35.76 17.38
N PRO A 169 12.82 -34.90 16.63
CA PRO A 169 13.16 -33.48 16.48
C PRO A 169 13.24 -32.72 17.80
N LEU A 170 12.43 -33.09 18.80
CA LEU A 170 12.45 -32.43 20.11
C LEU A 170 13.74 -32.72 20.88
N GLU A 171 14.23 -33.96 20.83
CA GLU A 171 15.51 -34.32 21.46
C GLU A 171 16.70 -33.65 20.77
N TYR A 172 16.71 -33.62 19.44
CA TYR A 172 17.73 -32.87 18.70
C TYR A 172 17.65 -31.37 18.98
N ALA A 173 16.45 -30.77 19.08
CA ALA A 173 16.29 -29.37 19.47
C ALA A 173 16.89 -29.10 20.86
N ALA A 174 16.68 -29.99 21.83
CA ALA A 174 17.27 -29.86 23.17
C ALA A 174 18.81 -30.00 23.13
N LEU A 175 19.35 -30.93 22.34
CA LEU A 175 20.78 -31.09 22.14
C LEU A 175 21.40 -29.86 21.46
N LEU A 176 20.77 -29.36 20.39
CA LEU A 176 21.21 -28.19 19.65
C LEU A 176 21.24 -26.95 20.55
N THR A 177 20.17 -26.67 21.29
CA THR A 177 20.09 -25.51 22.20
C THR A 177 21.16 -25.59 23.29
N ALA A 178 21.27 -26.72 23.99
CA ALA A 178 22.28 -26.87 25.04
C ALA A 178 23.71 -26.71 24.50
N THR A 179 23.97 -27.24 23.31
CA THR A 179 25.28 -27.14 22.65
C THR A 179 25.58 -25.73 22.19
N ALA A 180 24.61 -25.05 21.57
CA ALA A 180 24.73 -23.67 21.11
C ALA A 180 25.05 -22.73 22.28
N GLU A 181 24.34 -22.85 23.40
CA GLU A 181 24.60 -22.07 24.62
C GLU A 181 26.01 -22.33 25.17
N ALA A 182 26.42 -23.60 25.23
CA ALA A 182 27.72 -23.98 25.77
C ALA A 182 28.89 -23.52 24.88
N ILE A 183 28.75 -23.61 23.54
CA ILE A 183 29.72 -23.07 22.58
C ILE A 183 29.77 -21.55 22.70
N ARG A 184 28.64 -20.84 22.68
CA ARG A 184 28.62 -19.37 22.76
C ARG A 184 29.21 -18.84 24.08
N ALA A 185 29.12 -19.61 25.16
CA ALA A 185 29.77 -19.28 26.43
C ALA A 185 31.31 -19.42 26.38
N ALA A 186 31.84 -20.29 25.51
CA ALA A 186 33.27 -20.47 25.28
C ALA A 186 33.83 -19.57 24.17
N ASP A 187 33.02 -19.27 23.15
CA ASP A 187 33.33 -18.50 21.96
C ASP A 187 32.13 -17.60 21.61
N SER A 188 32.22 -16.31 21.96
CA SER A 188 31.13 -15.36 21.78
C SER A 188 30.84 -15.01 20.31
N ASP A 189 31.80 -15.26 19.41
CA ASP A 189 31.70 -14.95 17.98
C ASP A 189 31.22 -16.16 17.16
N ALA A 190 30.98 -17.29 17.81
CA ALA A 190 30.53 -18.53 17.21
C ALA A 190 29.22 -18.36 16.41
N VAL A 191 29.21 -18.92 15.21
CA VAL A 191 28.05 -19.06 14.34
C VAL A 191 27.62 -20.52 14.37
N ILE A 192 26.42 -20.77 14.87
CA ILE A 192 25.87 -22.12 15.01
C ILE A 192 25.08 -22.49 13.77
N VAL A 193 25.45 -23.61 13.15
CA VAL A 193 24.77 -24.17 11.98
C VAL A 193 24.02 -25.42 12.44
N ALA A 194 22.70 -25.44 12.27
CA ALA A 194 21.91 -26.64 12.54
C ALA A 194 22.30 -27.77 11.57
N ALA A 195 22.15 -29.02 12.02
CA ALA A 195 22.44 -30.22 11.26
C ALA A 195 21.90 -30.16 9.83
N PRO A 196 22.70 -30.55 8.82
CA PRO A 196 22.21 -30.70 7.47
C PRO A 196 21.25 -31.90 7.40
N LEU A 197 19.99 -31.61 7.12
CA LEU A 197 18.94 -32.63 7.08
C LEU A 197 19.01 -33.44 5.78
N ALA A 198 18.93 -34.76 5.91
CA ALA A 198 18.93 -35.68 4.77
C ALA A 198 17.61 -35.58 3.98
N PRO A 199 17.64 -35.48 2.64
CA PRO A 199 16.42 -35.46 1.86
C PRO A 199 15.80 -36.86 1.81
N THR A 200 14.60 -37.00 2.37
CA THR A 200 13.76 -38.20 2.29
C THR A 200 12.31 -37.82 2.06
N VAL A 201 11.51 -38.77 1.58
CA VAL A 201 10.05 -38.65 1.39
C VAL A 201 9.28 -39.30 2.55
N GLU A 202 9.98 -39.86 3.54
CA GLU A 202 9.38 -40.59 4.66
C GLU A 202 8.74 -39.65 5.70
N GLU A 203 7.67 -40.12 6.34
CA GLU A 203 6.89 -39.36 7.34
C GLU A 203 7.03 -39.92 8.77
N GLY A 204 8.06 -40.74 9.02
CA GLY A 204 8.35 -41.33 10.32
C GLY A 204 7.81 -42.75 10.55
N PRO A 205 8.16 -43.36 11.70
CA PRO A 205 9.00 -42.82 12.76
C PRO A 205 10.51 -43.11 12.59
N GLN A 206 10.91 -43.89 11.57
CA GLN A 206 12.30 -44.25 11.36
C GLN A 206 13.09 -43.11 10.70
N ASN A 207 12.56 -42.52 9.64
CA ASN A 207 13.14 -41.35 9.01
C ASN A 207 12.04 -40.31 8.79
N LEU A 208 12.40 -39.04 8.78
CA LEU A 208 11.44 -37.95 8.60
C LEU A 208 11.96 -36.97 7.54
N ALA A 209 11.09 -36.60 6.60
CA ALA A 209 11.40 -35.65 5.54
C ALA A 209 11.98 -34.35 6.13
N ASP A 210 13.08 -33.91 5.55
CA ASP A 210 13.80 -32.67 5.88
C ASP A 210 12.89 -31.47 6.17
N SER A 211 11.87 -31.22 5.33
CA SER A 211 10.91 -30.12 5.55
C SER A 211 10.01 -30.33 6.77
N LEU A 212 9.60 -31.57 7.05
CA LEU A 212 8.78 -31.89 8.23
C LEU A 212 9.61 -31.79 9.51
N TYR A 213 10.83 -32.35 9.48
CA TYR A 213 11.76 -32.29 10.60
C TYR A 213 12.09 -30.84 10.96
N LEU A 214 12.41 -30.00 9.98
CA LEU A 214 12.65 -28.56 10.22
C LEU A 214 11.42 -27.85 10.79
N GLN A 215 10.22 -28.17 10.30
CA GLN A 215 8.99 -27.60 10.84
C GLN A 215 8.77 -28.00 12.32
N GLU A 216 9.09 -29.23 12.68
CA GLU A 216 9.04 -29.69 14.08
C GLU A 216 10.12 -29.02 14.95
N LEU A 217 11.31 -28.72 14.41
CA LEU A 217 12.32 -27.92 15.13
C LEU A 217 11.84 -26.51 15.46
N TYR A 218 11.17 -25.83 14.51
CA TYR A 218 10.55 -24.53 14.80
C TYR A 218 9.47 -24.63 15.88
N GLN A 219 8.65 -25.68 15.84
CA GLN A 219 7.61 -25.91 16.85
C GLN A 219 8.20 -26.23 18.23
N ALA A 220 9.37 -26.85 18.27
CA ALA A 220 10.14 -27.10 19.49
C ALA A 220 10.86 -25.84 20.03
N GLY A 221 10.81 -24.71 19.31
CA GLY A 221 11.46 -23.46 19.73
C GLY A 221 12.95 -23.36 19.43
N ALA A 222 13.48 -24.17 18.51
CA ALA A 222 14.91 -24.21 18.21
C ALA A 222 15.45 -23.00 17.41
N ALA A 223 14.59 -22.07 16.99
CA ALA A 223 14.97 -20.95 16.13
C ALA A 223 16.08 -20.05 16.72
N GLU A 224 16.11 -19.90 18.05
CA GLU A 224 17.15 -19.11 18.74
C GLU A 224 18.48 -19.86 18.91
N ALA A 225 18.49 -21.17 18.67
CA ALA A 225 19.67 -22.02 18.87
C ALA A 225 20.62 -22.02 17.66
N PHE A 226 20.16 -21.66 16.46
CA PHE A 226 20.98 -21.64 15.24
C PHE A 226 21.02 -20.26 14.58
N ASP A 227 22.13 -19.96 13.89
CA ASP A 227 22.29 -18.80 13.02
C ASP A 227 22.12 -19.14 11.53
N VAL A 228 22.15 -20.45 11.20
CA VAL A 228 22.06 -21.00 9.84
C VAL A 228 21.35 -22.35 9.89
N VAL A 229 20.45 -22.60 8.94
CA VAL A 229 19.87 -23.93 8.69
C VAL A 229 20.69 -24.63 7.61
N ALA A 230 21.08 -25.89 7.81
CA ALA A 230 21.73 -26.65 6.75
C ALA A 230 20.78 -27.67 6.10
N ALA A 231 21.02 -27.93 4.82
CA ALA A 231 20.28 -28.87 3.99
C ALA A 231 21.24 -29.74 3.18
N LYS A 232 20.78 -30.87 2.65
CA LYS A 232 21.55 -31.68 1.69
C LYS A 232 20.91 -31.72 0.29
N PRO A 233 21.03 -30.66 -0.54
CA PRO A 233 20.41 -30.60 -1.86
C PRO A 233 21.14 -31.47 -2.90
N TYR A 234 21.02 -32.79 -2.81
CA TYR A 234 21.48 -33.69 -3.87
C TYR A 234 20.63 -33.53 -5.12
N GLY A 235 21.26 -33.61 -6.30
CA GLY A 235 20.53 -33.52 -7.56
C GLY A 235 19.88 -34.82 -8.03
N PHE A 236 20.23 -35.93 -7.40
CA PHE A 236 19.76 -37.28 -7.71
C PHE A 236 19.88 -37.60 -9.21
N ASN A 237 18.77 -37.96 -9.86
CA ASN A 237 18.71 -38.34 -11.27
C ASN A 237 18.41 -37.17 -12.22
N THR A 238 18.45 -35.93 -11.73
CA THR A 238 17.93 -34.77 -12.48
C THR A 238 18.92 -33.62 -12.53
N ALA A 239 18.89 -32.89 -13.63
CA ALA A 239 19.67 -31.69 -13.81
C ALA A 239 19.29 -30.60 -12.77
N PRO A 240 20.20 -29.67 -12.45
CA PRO A 240 19.94 -28.60 -11.50
C PRO A 240 18.85 -27.62 -11.92
N ASP A 241 18.32 -27.68 -13.14
CA ASP A 241 17.22 -26.85 -13.63
C ASP A 241 15.84 -27.54 -13.54
N ASP A 242 15.76 -28.77 -13.01
CA ASP A 242 14.48 -29.38 -12.64
C ASP A 242 13.80 -28.55 -11.54
N ARG A 243 12.77 -27.79 -11.91
CA ARG A 243 12.04 -26.87 -11.03
C ARG A 243 10.91 -27.51 -10.22
N ARG A 244 10.78 -28.84 -10.24
CA ARG A 244 9.84 -29.52 -9.35
C ARG A 244 10.29 -29.30 -7.91
N VAL A 245 9.39 -28.77 -7.09
CA VAL A 245 9.59 -28.54 -5.65
C VAL A 245 8.40 -29.19 -4.97
N ASP A 246 8.59 -30.40 -4.49
CA ASP A 246 7.53 -31.23 -3.93
C ASP A 246 8.13 -32.18 -2.89
N MET A 247 7.37 -32.52 -1.85
CA MET A 247 7.82 -33.42 -0.79
C MET A 247 8.07 -34.84 -1.31
N ASP A 248 7.41 -35.24 -2.39
CA ASP A 248 7.59 -36.57 -3.01
C ASP A 248 8.72 -36.60 -4.06
N VAL A 249 9.41 -35.47 -4.27
CA VAL A 249 10.46 -35.35 -5.28
C VAL A 249 11.81 -35.09 -4.63
N LEU A 250 12.78 -35.95 -4.95
CA LEU A 250 14.18 -35.83 -4.57
C LEU A 250 14.97 -35.21 -5.74
N ASN A 251 15.37 -33.95 -5.60
CA ASN A 251 16.17 -33.21 -6.57
C ASN A 251 16.85 -31.99 -5.92
N PHE A 252 17.68 -31.29 -6.69
CA PHE A 252 18.40 -30.10 -6.25
C PHE A 252 17.46 -28.95 -5.80
N SER A 253 16.30 -28.80 -6.45
CA SER A 253 15.32 -27.74 -6.13
C SER A 253 14.58 -27.97 -4.81
N ARG A 254 14.64 -29.19 -4.24
CA ARG A 254 13.93 -29.55 -3.01
C ARG A 254 14.26 -28.62 -1.84
N VAL A 255 15.48 -28.09 -1.76
CA VAL A 255 15.90 -27.15 -0.71
C VAL A 255 15.01 -25.89 -0.61
N ILE A 256 14.29 -25.54 -1.67
CA ILE A 256 13.29 -24.47 -1.65
C ILE A 256 12.17 -24.78 -0.63
N LEU A 257 11.82 -26.05 -0.38
CA LEU A 257 10.86 -26.44 0.66
C LEU A 257 11.32 -26.00 2.05
N LEU A 258 12.60 -26.18 2.38
CA LEU A 258 13.15 -25.75 3.66
C LEU A 258 13.07 -24.24 3.78
N ARG A 259 13.43 -23.51 2.70
CA ARG A 259 13.29 -22.06 2.67
C ARG A 259 11.84 -21.61 2.86
N GLU A 260 10.87 -22.32 2.28
CA GLU A 260 9.44 -22.04 2.45
C GLU A 260 8.96 -22.30 3.88
N VAL A 261 9.45 -23.37 4.54
CA VAL A 261 9.21 -23.63 5.96
C VAL A 261 9.76 -22.49 6.82
N MET A 262 11.00 -22.04 6.57
CA MET A 262 11.58 -20.91 7.30
C MET A 262 10.74 -19.63 7.14
N LEU A 263 10.35 -19.28 5.91
CA LEU A 263 9.50 -18.12 5.63
C LEU A 263 8.12 -18.22 6.32
N ALA A 264 7.52 -19.42 6.36
CA ALA A 264 6.24 -19.65 7.03
C ALA A 264 6.32 -19.47 8.55
N ASN A 265 7.51 -19.70 9.15
CA ASN A 265 7.77 -19.50 10.57
C ASN A 265 8.37 -18.10 10.87
N GLY A 266 8.43 -17.19 9.89
CA GLY A 266 8.94 -15.82 10.06
C GLY A 266 10.47 -15.69 10.00
N ASP A 267 11.20 -16.77 9.70
CA ASP A 267 12.66 -16.78 9.63
C ASP A 267 13.20 -16.52 8.21
N GLY A 268 12.93 -15.32 7.71
CA GLY A 268 13.42 -14.90 6.39
C GLY A 268 14.88 -14.41 6.37
N ALA A 269 15.47 -14.07 7.52
CA ALA A 269 16.79 -13.44 7.61
C ALA A 269 17.94 -14.44 7.79
N THR A 270 17.64 -15.69 8.11
CA THR A 270 18.60 -16.79 8.26
C THR A 270 18.93 -17.42 6.92
N ALA A 271 20.21 -17.73 6.70
CA ALA A 271 20.67 -18.42 5.51
C ALA A 271 20.37 -19.92 5.55
N VAL A 272 20.30 -20.51 4.36
CA VAL A 272 20.40 -21.96 4.19
C VAL A 272 21.80 -22.28 3.68
N TRP A 273 22.48 -23.24 4.29
CA TRP A 273 23.74 -23.79 3.76
C TRP A 273 23.50 -25.18 3.16
N ALA A 274 24.22 -25.53 2.11
CA ALA A 274 24.22 -26.90 1.61
C ALA A 274 25.35 -27.67 2.32
N GLY A 275 25.03 -28.45 3.34
CA GLY A 275 26.02 -29.26 4.08
C GLY A 275 26.63 -30.36 3.21
N ASN A 276 25.87 -30.83 2.23
CA ASN A 276 26.22 -31.90 1.28
C ASN A 276 25.43 -31.67 0.00
N TRP A 277 26.07 -31.71 -1.16
CA TRP A 277 25.38 -31.59 -2.44
C TRP A 277 26.24 -32.13 -3.57
N GLY A 278 25.59 -32.46 -4.69
CA GLY A 278 26.25 -32.91 -5.90
C GLY A 278 25.46 -34.00 -6.62
N TRP A 279 26.15 -34.63 -7.57
CA TRP A 279 25.68 -35.79 -8.33
C TRP A 279 26.71 -36.89 -8.27
N ASN A 280 26.23 -38.13 -8.23
CA ASN A 280 27.10 -39.30 -8.17
C ASN A 280 27.48 -39.73 -9.60
N SER A 281 28.76 -40.01 -9.82
CA SER A 281 29.29 -40.59 -11.05
C SER A 281 30.25 -41.73 -10.73
N LEU A 282 29.76 -42.95 -10.90
CA LEU A 282 30.54 -44.16 -10.68
C LEU A 282 31.42 -44.43 -11.92
N PRO A 283 32.65 -44.96 -11.74
CA PRO A 283 33.48 -45.38 -12.86
C PRO A 283 32.77 -46.42 -13.74
N ALA A 284 33.02 -46.39 -15.06
CA ALA A 284 32.40 -47.33 -15.99
C ALA A 284 32.66 -48.82 -15.68
N ASN A 285 33.72 -49.12 -14.92
CA ASN A 285 34.09 -50.47 -14.47
C ASN A 285 33.69 -50.76 -13.01
N TRP A 286 32.77 -50.00 -12.42
CA TRP A 286 32.33 -50.15 -11.03
C TRP A 286 31.84 -51.58 -10.71
N GLN A 287 32.31 -52.13 -9.59
CA GLN A 287 31.95 -53.48 -9.10
C GLN A 287 31.36 -53.45 -7.68
N GLY A 288 31.17 -52.25 -7.11
CA GLY A 288 30.64 -52.06 -5.76
C GLY A 288 29.11 -51.99 -5.73
N ALA A 289 28.56 -51.50 -4.61
CA ALA A 289 27.12 -51.32 -4.48
C ALA A 289 26.63 -50.17 -5.40
N PRO A 290 25.39 -50.24 -5.94
CA PRO A 290 24.84 -49.17 -6.77
C PRO A 290 24.59 -47.90 -5.95
N SER A 291 24.63 -46.74 -6.62
CA SER A 291 24.34 -45.45 -5.99
C SER A 291 22.85 -45.30 -5.66
N ILE A 292 22.55 -44.90 -4.42
CA ILE A 292 21.20 -44.51 -4.00
C ILE A 292 20.88 -43.05 -4.34
N TRP A 293 21.88 -42.24 -4.70
CA TRP A 293 21.75 -40.83 -5.07
C TRP A 293 21.61 -40.62 -6.57
N GLY A 294 21.13 -41.63 -7.31
CA GLY A 294 21.16 -41.62 -8.77
C GLY A 294 22.57 -41.73 -9.35
N GLU A 295 22.69 -41.74 -10.66
CA GLU A 295 23.97 -41.91 -11.37
C GLU A 295 23.99 -41.11 -12.68
N THR A 296 25.13 -40.52 -12.99
CA THR A 296 25.40 -39.82 -14.26
C THR A 296 26.86 -39.99 -14.69
N ASP A 297 27.21 -39.59 -15.91
CA ASP A 297 28.61 -39.59 -16.37
C ASP A 297 29.38 -38.37 -15.83
N GLU A 298 30.72 -38.48 -15.79
CA GLU A 298 31.59 -37.48 -15.17
C GLU A 298 31.48 -36.09 -15.83
N THR A 299 31.35 -36.05 -17.15
CA THR A 299 31.22 -34.79 -17.90
C THR A 299 29.87 -34.12 -17.60
N THR A 300 28.79 -34.90 -17.54
CA THR A 300 27.47 -34.40 -17.12
C THR A 300 27.51 -33.91 -15.67
N ARG A 301 28.16 -34.64 -14.75
CA ARG A 301 28.36 -34.24 -13.35
C ARG A 301 29.10 -32.90 -13.25
N ALA A 302 30.18 -32.71 -14.00
CA ALA A 302 30.94 -31.47 -14.01
C ALA A 302 30.06 -30.29 -14.47
N ASN A 303 29.34 -30.45 -15.58
CA ASN A 303 28.43 -29.43 -16.11
C ASN A 303 27.29 -29.08 -15.14
N TRP A 304 26.66 -30.09 -14.52
CA TRP A 304 25.59 -29.89 -13.54
C TRP A 304 26.10 -29.21 -12.26
N THR A 305 27.30 -29.52 -11.82
CA THR A 305 27.93 -28.88 -10.66
C THR A 305 28.12 -27.38 -10.89
N ILE A 306 28.64 -26.98 -12.05
CA ILE A 306 28.77 -25.55 -12.40
C ILE A 306 27.40 -24.89 -12.56
N ALA A 307 26.46 -25.53 -13.25
CA ALA A 307 25.13 -24.98 -13.46
C ALA A 307 24.34 -24.79 -12.15
N ALA A 308 24.55 -25.65 -11.16
CA ALA A 308 23.97 -25.54 -9.82
C ALA A 308 24.50 -24.32 -9.05
N LEU A 309 25.83 -24.10 -9.05
CA LEU A 309 26.44 -22.92 -8.42
C LEU A 309 25.94 -21.62 -9.07
N GLU A 310 25.89 -21.58 -10.40
CA GLU A 310 25.36 -20.45 -11.16
C GLU A 310 23.87 -20.22 -10.87
N ARG A 311 23.08 -21.29 -10.73
CA ARG A 311 21.67 -21.14 -10.37
C ARG A 311 21.51 -20.62 -8.94
N ALA A 312 22.18 -21.20 -7.95
CA ALA A 312 22.12 -20.77 -6.56
C ALA A 312 22.53 -19.30 -6.42
N ARG A 313 23.63 -18.90 -7.05
CA ARG A 313 24.10 -17.50 -7.04
C ARG A 313 23.11 -16.51 -7.66
N ARG A 314 22.42 -16.90 -8.73
CA ARG A 314 21.46 -16.03 -9.44
C ARG A 314 20.10 -15.99 -8.77
N GLU A 315 19.63 -17.12 -8.26
CA GLU A 315 18.24 -17.31 -7.82
C GLU A 315 18.08 -17.31 -6.30
N TRP A 316 19.11 -17.70 -5.55
CA TRP A 316 19.02 -17.99 -4.12
C TRP A 316 20.02 -17.14 -3.32
N PRO A 317 19.80 -15.82 -3.20
CA PRO A 317 20.64 -14.97 -2.35
C PRO A 317 20.66 -15.40 -0.87
N TRP A 318 19.67 -16.19 -0.47
CA TRP A 318 19.57 -16.82 0.86
C TRP A 318 20.43 -18.09 1.02
N MET A 319 20.98 -18.64 -0.06
CA MET A 319 21.91 -19.77 -0.02
C MET A 319 23.32 -19.26 0.32
N GLY A 320 23.88 -19.76 1.42
CA GLY A 320 25.23 -19.42 1.88
C GLY A 320 26.29 -20.38 1.33
N VAL A 321 27.09 -20.97 2.23
CA VAL A 321 28.15 -21.92 1.84
C VAL A 321 27.53 -23.23 1.36
N MET A 322 28.05 -23.75 0.25
CA MET A 322 27.63 -25.01 -0.34
C MET A 322 28.81 -25.99 -0.39
N PHE A 323 28.84 -26.94 0.54
CA PHE A 323 29.87 -27.97 0.66
C PHE A 323 29.63 -29.11 -0.32
N LEU A 324 30.41 -29.13 -1.40
CA LEU A 324 30.36 -30.22 -2.37
C LEU A 324 30.75 -31.55 -1.71
N GLU A 325 30.11 -32.64 -2.13
CA GLU A 325 29.97 -33.85 -1.33
C GLU A 325 31.24 -34.50 -0.77
N ASN A 326 32.34 -34.56 -1.51
CA ASN A 326 33.67 -34.83 -0.94
C ASN A 326 34.80 -34.62 -1.93
N TRP A 327 35.98 -34.32 -1.40
CA TRP A 327 37.25 -34.48 -2.13
C TRP A 327 37.54 -35.97 -2.39
N GLU A 328 37.69 -36.75 -1.32
CA GLU A 328 37.66 -38.21 -1.26
C GLU A 328 36.81 -38.61 -0.04
N PRO A 329 36.01 -39.70 -0.08
CA PRO A 329 35.20 -40.13 1.05
C PRO A 329 36.00 -41.00 2.04
N ASP A 330 35.60 -41.01 3.32
CA ASP A 330 36.05 -42.01 4.31
C ASP A 330 35.18 -43.27 4.22
N ALA A 331 35.33 -44.00 3.11
CA ALA A 331 34.54 -45.20 2.84
C ALA A 331 35.36 -46.28 2.12
N ALA A 332 34.93 -47.54 2.24
CA ALA A 332 35.56 -48.65 1.52
C ALA A 332 35.50 -48.43 0.00
N GLU A 333 36.48 -48.94 -0.75
CA GLU A 333 36.61 -48.70 -2.21
C GLU A 333 35.39 -49.17 -3.04
N ASN A 334 34.58 -50.08 -2.50
CA ASN A 334 33.36 -50.59 -3.12
C ASN A 334 32.08 -49.85 -2.71
N ASP A 335 32.21 -48.77 -1.93
CA ASP A 335 31.11 -47.94 -1.48
C ASP A 335 30.75 -46.85 -2.53
N PRO A 336 29.46 -46.71 -2.90
CA PRO A 336 29.04 -45.75 -3.92
C PRO A 336 29.35 -44.27 -3.57
N HIS A 337 29.71 -43.93 -2.33
CA HIS A 337 30.19 -42.58 -1.98
C HIS A 337 31.42 -42.17 -2.81
N TRP A 338 32.24 -43.12 -3.29
CA TRP A 338 33.33 -42.86 -4.22
C TRP A 338 32.88 -42.24 -5.55
N GLY A 339 31.60 -42.36 -5.90
CA GLY A 339 31.01 -41.68 -7.05
C GLY A 339 30.90 -40.16 -6.88
N PHE A 340 31.03 -39.63 -5.66
CA PHE A 340 31.02 -38.19 -5.39
C PHE A 340 32.40 -37.54 -5.37
N SER A 341 33.46 -38.33 -5.20
CA SER A 341 34.83 -37.83 -5.16
C SER A 341 35.16 -36.99 -6.40
N ILE A 342 35.78 -35.84 -6.17
CA ILE A 342 36.27 -34.96 -7.25
C ILE A 342 37.79 -35.01 -7.42
N ALA A 343 38.52 -35.61 -6.47
CA ALA A 343 39.98 -35.67 -6.50
C ALA A 343 40.48 -36.29 -7.81
N GLY A 344 41.31 -35.54 -8.55
CA GLY A 344 41.86 -35.97 -9.84
C GLY A 344 40.82 -36.18 -10.96
N ARG A 345 39.59 -35.67 -10.83
CA ARG A 345 38.51 -35.83 -11.83
C ARG A 345 38.19 -34.54 -12.58
N GLU A 346 37.45 -34.69 -13.70
CA GLU A 346 37.04 -33.57 -14.57
C GLU A 346 36.27 -32.49 -13.80
N THR A 347 35.45 -32.88 -12.82
CA THR A 347 34.70 -31.93 -11.98
C THR A 347 35.62 -30.96 -11.23
N ALA A 348 36.77 -31.41 -10.69
CA ALA A 348 37.72 -30.52 -10.02
C ALA A 348 38.37 -29.53 -11.00
N VAL A 349 38.69 -29.99 -12.22
CA VAL A 349 39.22 -29.14 -13.30
C VAL A 349 38.21 -28.06 -13.69
N ALA A 350 36.96 -28.45 -13.94
CA ALA A 350 35.88 -27.52 -14.29
C ALA A 350 35.62 -26.47 -13.19
N LEU A 351 35.67 -26.88 -11.92
CA LEU A 351 35.55 -25.96 -10.78
C LEU A 351 36.69 -24.95 -10.71
N ARG A 352 37.94 -25.41 -10.89
CA ARG A 352 39.10 -24.53 -10.92
C ARG A 352 39.00 -23.50 -12.05
N GLU A 353 38.64 -23.93 -13.25
CA GLU A 353 38.44 -23.02 -14.39
C GLU A 353 37.31 -22.01 -14.12
N TRP A 354 36.21 -22.46 -13.54
CA TRP A 354 35.11 -21.58 -13.17
C TRP A 354 35.50 -20.58 -12.07
N LEU A 355 36.26 -21.00 -11.05
CA LEU A 355 36.74 -20.13 -9.97
C LEU A 355 37.67 -19.03 -10.51
N ILE A 356 38.58 -19.37 -11.43
CA ILE A 356 39.49 -18.40 -12.08
C ILE A 356 38.71 -17.35 -12.89
N GLN A 357 37.56 -17.72 -13.47
CA GLN A 357 36.72 -16.81 -14.25
C GLN A 357 35.85 -15.89 -13.38
N GLN A 358 35.80 -16.10 -12.06
CA GLN A 358 35.00 -15.24 -11.18
C GLN A 358 35.65 -13.86 -11.05
N ASN A 359 34.81 -12.82 -11.19
CA ASN A 359 35.24 -11.44 -11.01
C ASN A 359 34.66 -10.89 -9.70
N PRO A 360 35.48 -10.68 -8.65
CA PRO A 360 35.01 -10.14 -7.38
C PRO A 360 34.52 -8.69 -7.49
N ALA A 361 34.83 -7.99 -8.59
CA ALA A 361 34.31 -6.65 -8.87
C ALA A 361 32.86 -6.64 -9.36
N ILE A 362 32.17 -7.78 -9.35
CA ILE A 362 30.76 -7.90 -9.75
C ILE A 362 29.95 -8.44 -8.57
N ALA A 363 29.03 -7.62 -8.07
CA ALA A 363 28.03 -8.01 -7.09
C ALA A 363 26.91 -8.84 -7.74
N TRP A 364 26.66 -10.03 -7.21
CA TRP A 364 25.59 -10.93 -7.67
C TRP A 364 24.28 -10.70 -6.89
N PRO A 365 23.14 -11.28 -7.30
CA PRO A 365 21.87 -11.11 -6.58
C PRO A 365 22.00 -11.38 -5.08
N GLY A 366 21.50 -10.46 -4.26
CA GLY A 366 21.74 -10.42 -2.82
C GLY A 366 21.92 -9.00 -2.29
N PHE A 367 21.97 -8.87 -0.97
CA PHE A 367 22.32 -7.63 -0.29
C PHE A 367 23.83 -7.53 -0.10
N HIS A 368 24.38 -6.34 -0.37
CA HIS A 368 25.80 -6.01 -0.24
C HIS A 368 25.93 -4.78 0.65
N LEU A 369 26.64 -4.93 1.78
CA LEU A 369 26.86 -3.85 2.74
C LEU A 369 27.84 -2.83 2.16
N ALA A 370 27.59 -1.53 2.38
CA ALA A 370 28.47 -0.46 1.91
C ALA A 370 29.82 -0.50 2.64
N ARG A 371 30.90 -0.83 1.92
CA ARG A 371 32.24 -0.99 2.47
C ARG A 371 33.34 -0.56 1.48
N PRO A 372 34.47 -0.02 1.96
CA PRO A 372 35.51 0.52 1.08
C PRO A 372 36.42 -0.55 0.46
N ASP A 373 36.44 -1.76 1.03
CA ASP A 373 37.30 -2.88 0.65
C ASP A 373 36.63 -3.87 -0.34
N ASP A 374 35.34 -3.68 -0.64
CA ASP A 374 34.62 -4.50 -1.61
C ASP A 374 34.90 -4.01 -3.05
N ALA A 375 35.47 -4.88 -3.89
CA ALA A 375 35.85 -4.56 -5.26
C ALA A 375 34.65 -4.20 -6.17
N ALA A 376 33.43 -4.64 -5.82
CA ALA A 376 32.23 -4.27 -6.55
C ALA A 376 31.77 -2.82 -6.25
N GLN A 377 32.42 -2.15 -5.29
CA GLN A 377 32.05 -0.83 -4.78
C GLN A 377 33.23 0.15 -4.87
N GLN A 378 33.10 1.19 -5.68
CA GLN A 378 34.15 2.18 -5.88
C GLN A 378 33.69 3.53 -5.33
N PHE A 379 34.05 3.81 -4.09
CA PHE A 379 33.76 5.09 -3.44
C PHE A 379 34.78 6.16 -3.84
N SER A 380 34.31 7.40 -4.01
CA SER A 380 35.14 8.57 -4.32
C SER A 380 34.64 9.78 -3.54
N GLY A 381 35.53 10.44 -2.81
CA GLY A 381 35.17 11.51 -1.87
C GLY A 381 35.55 11.16 -0.42
N GLY A 382 34.97 11.86 0.54
CA GLY A 382 35.35 11.76 1.96
C GLY A 382 34.54 10.76 2.80
N TRP A 383 33.87 9.77 2.16
CA TRP A 383 32.97 8.81 2.82
C TRP A 383 33.55 8.22 4.11
N ARG A 384 32.69 8.10 5.13
CA ARG A 384 33.00 7.39 6.38
C ARG A 384 32.29 6.04 6.39
N PHE A 385 32.87 5.04 7.05
CA PHE A 385 32.37 3.67 7.06
C PHE A 385 32.19 3.12 8.47
N SER A 386 31.17 2.30 8.64
CA SER A 386 30.87 1.53 9.85
C SER A 386 30.50 0.10 9.45
N PRO A 387 31.06 -0.93 10.10
CA PRO A 387 30.63 -2.32 9.91
C PRO A 387 29.14 -2.56 10.20
N GLU A 388 28.54 -1.73 11.07
CA GLU A 388 27.14 -1.84 11.50
C GLU A 388 26.20 -1.00 10.62
N PHE A 389 26.61 0.23 10.29
CA PHE A 389 25.74 1.23 9.67
C PHE A 389 25.99 1.44 8.16
N GLY A 390 27.06 0.87 7.59
CA GLY A 390 27.44 1.05 6.20
C GLY A 390 28.23 2.34 5.98
N ALA A 391 27.84 3.13 4.97
CA ALA A 391 28.56 4.33 4.56
C ALA A 391 27.80 5.61 4.90
N ASP A 392 28.54 6.61 5.36
CA ASP A 392 28.04 7.96 5.63
C ASP A 392 28.66 8.99 4.69
N ILE A 393 27.79 9.87 4.22
CA ILE A 393 28.13 10.94 3.28
C ILE A 393 28.98 11.97 4.05
N SER A 394 30.06 12.46 3.47
CA SER A 394 30.89 13.50 4.10
C SER A 394 30.52 14.89 3.62
N GLN A 395 30.15 15.01 2.34
CA GLN A 395 29.79 16.26 1.70
C GLN A 395 28.95 16.00 0.44
N SER A 396 28.28 17.04 -0.05
CA SER A 396 27.67 16.97 -1.38
C SER A 396 28.73 16.77 -2.46
N GLY A 397 28.45 15.89 -3.42
CA GLY A 397 29.36 15.54 -4.51
C GLY A 397 30.14 14.25 -4.27
N ASP A 398 30.09 13.68 -3.06
CA ASP A 398 30.57 12.32 -2.80
C ASP A 398 29.90 11.33 -3.75
N ARG A 399 30.70 10.41 -4.30
CA ARG A 399 30.24 9.46 -5.32
C ARG A 399 30.52 8.03 -4.91
N VAL A 400 29.69 7.12 -5.40
CA VAL A 400 30.03 5.70 -5.42
C VAL A 400 29.49 5.03 -6.68
N ARG A 401 30.26 4.07 -7.18
CA ARG A 401 29.88 3.19 -8.27
C ARG A 401 29.72 1.77 -7.78
N PHE A 402 28.60 1.14 -8.12
CA PHE A 402 28.35 -0.29 -7.89
C PHE A 402 28.30 -1.03 -9.22
N THR A 403 29.09 -2.10 -9.35
CA THR A 403 29.04 -2.99 -10.51
C THR A 403 28.36 -4.29 -10.10
N PHE A 404 27.32 -4.69 -10.83
CA PHE A 404 26.47 -5.81 -10.43
C PHE A 404 25.96 -6.62 -11.62
N TRP A 405 25.61 -7.89 -11.38
CA TRP A 405 24.87 -8.74 -12.31
C TRP A 405 23.43 -8.93 -11.82
N GLY A 406 22.42 -8.58 -12.61
CA GLY A 406 21.03 -8.72 -12.19
C GLY A 406 20.02 -8.08 -13.16
N THR A 407 18.76 -8.00 -12.73
CA THR A 407 17.68 -7.33 -13.47
C THR A 407 17.08 -6.15 -12.72
N ASP A 408 17.34 -6.05 -11.43
CA ASP A 408 16.80 -5.03 -10.55
C ASP A 408 17.90 -4.62 -9.56
N ILE A 409 17.94 -3.35 -9.18
CA ILE A 409 18.85 -2.84 -8.13
C ILE A 409 18.10 -1.83 -7.27
N GLY A 410 18.38 -1.86 -5.97
CA GLY A 410 17.94 -0.85 -5.02
C GLY A 410 19.01 -0.48 -4.02
N LEU A 411 18.77 0.61 -3.29
CA LEU A 411 19.64 1.09 -2.24
C LEU A 411 18.97 0.90 -0.89
N ARG A 412 19.71 0.36 0.06
CA ARG A 412 19.28 0.27 1.44
C ARG A 412 19.71 1.53 2.17
N VAL A 413 18.74 2.37 2.51
CA VAL A 413 18.98 3.73 3.00
C VAL A 413 18.22 4.00 4.29
N ARG A 414 18.79 4.85 5.14
CA ARG A 414 18.07 5.42 6.28
C ARG A 414 17.21 6.59 5.81
N ARG A 415 15.97 6.62 6.25
CA ARG A 415 15.02 7.70 5.98
C ARG A 415 14.52 8.31 7.27
N ALA A 416 14.75 9.61 7.45
CA ALA A 416 14.33 10.37 8.63
C ALA A 416 14.05 11.85 8.30
N ASP A 417 13.83 12.71 9.30
CA ASP A 417 13.57 14.15 9.13
C ASP A 417 14.84 14.97 8.81
N PHE A 418 15.55 14.58 7.75
CA PHE A 418 16.67 15.35 7.20
C PHE A 418 16.53 15.53 5.69
N ARG A 419 17.14 16.61 5.17
CA ARG A 419 17.21 16.88 3.73
C ARG A 419 18.45 16.22 3.15
N ALA A 420 18.26 15.15 2.37
CA ALA A 420 19.31 14.58 1.54
C ALA A 420 18.74 13.89 0.31
N ARG A 421 19.56 13.79 -0.73
CA ARG A 421 19.22 13.16 -2.00
C ARG A 421 20.39 12.37 -2.54
N LEU A 422 20.08 11.30 -3.26
CA LEU A 422 21.04 10.56 -4.08
C LEU A 422 20.63 10.70 -5.53
N TYR A 423 21.51 11.26 -6.36
CA TYR A 423 21.32 11.36 -7.81
C TYR A 423 21.90 10.12 -8.48
N ILE A 424 21.09 9.38 -9.23
CA ILE A 424 21.43 8.01 -9.61
C ILE A 424 21.23 7.77 -11.10
N THR A 425 22.23 7.14 -11.70
CA THR A 425 22.18 6.61 -13.07
C THR A 425 22.53 5.12 -13.08
N VAL A 426 21.99 4.39 -14.04
CA VAL A 426 22.35 3.00 -14.32
C VAL A 426 22.76 2.92 -15.79
N ASP A 427 23.97 2.43 -16.04
CA ASP A 427 24.62 2.39 -17.35
C ASP A 427 24.67 3.76 -18.05
N GLY A 428 24.86 4.81 -17.27
CA GLY A 428 24.85 6.21 -17.73
C GLY A 428 23.48 6.74 -18.12
N GLN A 429 22.40 5.96 -17.94
CA GLN A 429 21.03 6.38 -18.16
C GLN A 429 20.33 6.74 -16.84
N PRO A 430 19.34 7.65 -16.87
CA PRO A 430 18.46 7.92 -15.73
C PRO A 430 17.86 6.64 -15.13
N ALA A 431 17.95 6.46 -13.81
CA ALA A 431 17.41 5.29 -13.14
C ALA A 431 15.88 5.17 -13.34
N ASN A 432 15.40 4.05 -13.89
CA ASN A 432 14.04 3.95 -14.43
C ASN A 432 12.93 3.73 -13.38
N ALA A 433 13.25 3.65 -12.10
CA ALA A 433 12.28 3.48 -11.01
C ALA A 433 12.18 4.70 -10.06
N LEU A 434 12.88 5.79 -10.38
CA LEU A 434 12.93 6.99 -9.54
C LEU A 434 12.35 8.22 -10.28
N PRO A 435 11.78 9.18 -9.53
CA PRO A 435 11.37 10.46 -10.09
C PRO A 435 12.59 11.31 -10.45
N SER A 436 12.35 12.40 -11.19
CA SER A 436 13.41 13.37 -11.53
C SER A 436 13.06 14.76 -11.02
N ASP A 437 14.08 15.48 -10.56
CA ASP A 437 14.03 16.88 -10.17
C ASP A 437 14.85 17.75 -11.16
N GLU A 438 15.13 19.00 -10.80
CA GLU A 438 15.94 19.95 -11.59
C GLU A 438 17.40 19.53 -11.83
N ASN A 439 17.94 18.58 -11.06
CA ASN A 439 19.33 18.11 -11.12
C ASN A 439 19.46 16.70 -11.72
N GLY A 440 18.37 15.94 -11.78
CA GLY A 440 18.34 14.62 -12.43
C GLY A 440 17.42 13.64 -11.73
N THR A 441 17.61 12.35 -12.00
CA THR A 441 16.88 11.28 -11.33
C THR A 441 17.36 11.11 -9.90
N THR A 442 16.45 11.17 -8.94
CA THR A 442 16.77 11.32 -7.52
C THR A 442 16.02 10.35 -6.64
N LEU A 443 16.72 9.84 -5.63
CA LEU A 443 16.13 9.22 -4.44
C LEU A 443 16.13 10.24 -3.30
N VAL A 444 14.95 10.62 -2.81
CA VAL A 444 14.79 11.52 -1.66
C VAL A 444 14.88 10.70 -0.38
N LEU A 445 15.80 11.06 0.51
CA LEU A 445 16.05 10.32 1.76
C LEU A 445 15.18 10.80 2.93
N THR A 446 14.44 11.88 2.77
CA THR A 446 13.53 12.34 3.80
C THR A 446 12.39 11.35 4.01
N SER A 447 12.05 11.08 5.27
CA SER A 447 10.88 10.27 5.61
C SER A 447 9.57 10.94 5.13
N PRO A 448 8.64 10.16 4.52
CA PRO A 448 7.31 10.64 4.11
C PRO A 448 6.50 11.21 5.28
N ASN A 449 6.67 10.67 6.49
CA ASN A 449 6.17 11.21 7.73
C ASN A 449 7.35 11.72 8.56
N LYS A 450 7.30 12.99 8.96
CA LYS A 450 8.39 13.68 9.66
C LYS A 450 8.80 13.06 11.00
N PHE A 451 7.98 12.20 11.58
CA PHE A 451 8.29 11.56 12.87
C PHE A 451 8.90 10.17 12.72
N ASP A 452 8.96 9.64 11.50
CA ASP A 452 9.49 8.30 11.25
C ASP A 452 11.01 8.37 11.00
N ASP A 453 11.75 7.42 11.58
CA ASP A 453 13.17 7.13 11.36
C ASP A 453 13.34 5.63 11.17
N TYR A 454 13.66 5.21 9.95
CA TYR A 454 13.71 3.79 9.59
C TYR A 454 14.67 3.53 8.43
N ILE A 455 15.11 2.28 8.30
CA ILE A 455 15.90 1.79 7.16
C ILE A 455 14.98 1.05 6.21
N THR A 456 15.14 1.29 4.92
CA THR A 456 14.34 0.66 3.87
C THR A 456 15.17 0.42 2.61
N THR A 457 14.82 -0.61 1.86
CA THR A 457 15.42 -0.92 0.55
C THR A 457 14.57 -0.28 -0.54
N GLU A 458 15.06 0.83 -1.10
CA GLU A 458 14.37 1.61 -2.12
C GLU A 458 14.76 1.13 -3.51
N LEU A 459 13.76 0.78 -4.34
CA LEU A 459 13.98 0.34 -5.71
C LEU A 459 14.47 1.50 -6.57
N VAL A 460 15.64 1.32 -7.21
CA VAL A 460 16.29 2.34 -8.04
C VAL A 460 16.10 2.06 -9.52
N ALA A 461 16.32 0.81 -9.94
CA ALA A 461 16.07 0.38 -11.30
C ALA A 461 15.47 -1.02 -11.36
N ARG A 462 14.64 -1.27 -12.36
CA ARG A 462 13.91 -2.53 -12.54
C ARG A 462 13.75 -2.94 -14.00
N ASN A 463 13.56 -4.24 -14.23
CA ASN A 463 13.42 -4.83 -15.57
C ASN A 463 14.61 -4.48 -16.50
N LEU A 464 15.83 -4.42 -15.95
CA LEU A 464 17.04 -4.38 -16.76
C LEU A 464 17.21 -5.72 -17.51
N SER A 465 17.98 -5.71 -18.61
CA SER A 465 18.34 -6.94 -19.31
C SER A 465 19.22 -7.80 -18.39
N PRO A 466 18.98 -9.12 -18.21
CA PRO A 466 19.87 -9.95 -17.41
C PRO A 466 21.33 -9.82 -17.89
N GLY A 467 22.21 -9.28 -17.03
CA GLY A 467 23.58 -8.97 -17.41
C GLY A 467 24.30 -8.11 -16.38
N ILE A 468 25.51 -7.68 -16.74
CA ILE A 468 26.34 -6.78 -15.92
C ILE A 468 25.89 -5.33 -16.16
N HIS A 469 25.73 -4.58 -15.08
CA HIS A 469 25.31 -3.20 -15.04
C HIS A 469 26.18 -2.39 -14.09
N THR A 470 26.19 -1.08 -14.28
CA THR A 470 26.89 -0.14 -13.41
C THR A 470 25.93 0.93 -12.90
N LEU A 471 25.73 0.99 -11.59
CA LEU A 471 25.03 2.10 -10.93
C LEU A 471 26.06 3.13 -10.48
N GLU A 472 25.87 4.39 -10.88
CA GLU A 472 26.63 5.52 -10.35
C GLU A 472 25.68 6.42 -9.54
N LEU A 473 26.06 6.71 -8.29
CA LEU A 473 25.31 7.62 -7.43
C LEU A 473 26.17 8.78 -6.95
N VAL A 474 25.55 9.95 -6.86
CA VAL A 474 26.15 11.19 -6.35
C VAL A 474 25.29 11.72 -5.21
N ALA A 475 25.89 11.87 -4.04
CA ALA A 475 25.22 12.35 -2.85
C ALA A 475 25.03 13.88 -2.87
N SER A 476 23.88 14.33 -2.38
CA SER A 476 23.61 15.73 -2.07
C SER A 476 23.06 15.84 -0.65
N ARG A 477 23.90 16.35 0.25
CA ARG A 477 23.69 16.39 1.71
C ARG A 477 23.55 15.01 2.35
N GLY A 478 23.16 14.96 3.63
CA GLY A 478 22.97 13.72 4.39
C GLY A 478 24.17 13.27 5.21
N TRP A 479 25.13 14.16 5.47
CA TRP A 479 26.26 13.89 6.35
C TRP A 479 25.84 13.71 7.81
N ASP A 480 26.60 12.90 8.54
CA ASP A 480 26.32 12.48 9.92
C ASP A 480 24.98 11.74 10.07
N GLN A 481 24.45 11.13 8.99
CA GLN A 481 23.15 10.44 9.03
C GLN A 481 23.26 8.93 8.84
N TRP A 482 24.41 8.39 8.44
CA TRP A 482 24.56 6.99 8.02
C TRP A 482 23.53 6.62 6.94
N ALA A 483 23.47 7.48 5.93
CA ALA A 483 22.38 7.50 4.97
C ALA A 483 22.34 6.26 4.06
N LEU A 484 23.48 5.62 3.78
CA LEU A 484 23.61 4.51 2.85
C LEU A 484 24.14 3.26 3.56
N GLN A 485 23.25 2.33 3.90
CA GLN A 485 23.67 1.07 4.49
C GLN A 485 24.32 0.16 3.45
N GLY A 486 23.80 0.12 2.22
CA GLY A 486 24.29 -0.77 1.17
C GLY A 486 23.40 -0.76 -0.06
N PHE A 487 23.55 -1.76 -0.92
CA PHE A 487 22.70 -1.95 -2.09
C PHE A 487 22.24 -3.40 -2.19
N SER A 488 21.12 -3.60 -2.88
CA SER A 488 20.51 -4.91 -3.08
C SER A 488 20.27 -5.16 -4.55
N VAL A 489 20.69 -6.33 -5.02
CA VAL A 489 20.60 -6.76 -6.41
C VAL A 489 19.56 -7.87 -6.51
N GLY A 490 18.59 -7.71 -7.41
CA GLY A 490 17.56 -8.69 -7.69
C GLY A 490 17.73 -9.34 -9.05
N TYR A 491 17.25 -10.58 -9.17
CA TYR A 491 17.10 -11.27 -10.45
C TYR A 491 15.66 -11.75 -10.63
N ARG A 492 15.08 -11.41 -11.78
CA ARG A 492 13.76 -11.86 -12.21
C ARG A 492 13.81 -12.28 -13.66
N PRO A 493 13.36 -13.49 -14.02
CA PRO A 493 13.34 -13.92 -15.40
C PRO A 493 12.38 -13.02 -16.22
N PRO A 494 12.68 -12.72 -17.49
CA PRO A 494 11.83 -11.88 -18.33
C PRO A 494 10.36 -12.31 -18.32
N ASN A 495 9.43 -11.35 -18.25
CA ASN A 495 7.98 -11.62 -18.15
C ASN A 495 7.12 -10.88 -19.17
N GLY A 496 7.72 -10.22 -20.17
CA GLY A 496 6.98 -9.41 -21.15
C GLY A 496 5.88 -10.21 -21.87
N ARG A 497 6.20 -11.41 -22.36
CA ARG A 497 5.23 -12.32 -23.00
C ARG A 497 4.10 -12.72 -22.05
N TYR A 498 4.42 -13.00 -20.79
CA TYR A 498 3.44 -13.35 -19.76
C TYR A 498 2.49 -12.16 -19.47
N ARG A 499 3.03 -10.95 -19.30
CA ARG A 499 2.21 -9.73 -19.07
C ARG A 499 1.31 -9.43 -20.26
N LEU A 500 1.82 -9.56 -21.49
CA LEU A 500 1.02 -9.38 -22.71
C LEU A 500 -0.11 -10.42 -22.80
N ALA A 501 0.17 -11.69 -22.50
CA ALA A 501 -0.84 -12.73 -22.48
C ALA A 501 -1.93 -12.48 -21.41
N GLN A 502 -1.53 -12.08 -20.19
CA GLN A 502 -2.47 -11.71 -19.12
C GLN A 502 -3.36 -10.52 -19.52
N ALA A 503 -2.78 -9.47 -20.09
CA ALA A 503 -3.53 -8.30 -20.56
C ALA A 503 -4.50 -8.67 -21.69
N GLY A 504 -4.06 -9.46 -22.67
CA GLY A 504 -4.91 -9.94 -23.76
C GLY A 504 -6.08 -10.79 -23.25
N LEU A 505 -5.84 -11.70 -22.31
CA LEU A 505 -6.89 -12.52 -21.70
C LEU A 505 -7.86 -11.70 -20.82
N ALA A 506 -7.36 -10.70 -20.09
CA ALA A 506 -8.20 -9.82 -19.29
C ALA A 506 -9.13 -8.96 -20.18
N ILE A 507 -8.62 -8.42 -21.29
CA ILE A 507 -9.41 -7.70 -22.29
C ILE A 507 -10.45 -8.63 -22.92
N LEU A 508 -10.07 -9.87 -23.26
CA LEU A 508 -10.99 -10.87 -23.79
C LEU A 508 -12.10 -11.21 -22.78
N ALA A 509 -11.77 -11.42 -21.51
CA ALA A 509 -12.73 -11.70 -20.45
C ALA A 509 -13.70 -10.51 -20.25
N ALA A 510 -13.18 -9.29 -20.13
CA ALA A 510 -13.99 -8.10 -19.93
C ALA A 510 -14.91 -7.82 -21.14
N SER A 511 -14.39 -7.92 -22.37
CA SER A 511 -15.17 -7.70 -23.58
C SER A 511 -16.26 -8.75 -23.76
N THR A 512 -15.95 -10.03 -23.56
CA THR A 512 -16.95 -11.11 -23.67
C THR A 512 -17.98 -11.08 -22.54
N LEU A 513 -17.60 -10.69 -21.32
CA LEU A 513 -18.55 -10.46 -20.22
C LEU A 513 -19.48 -9.28 -20.50
N ALA A 514 -18.96 -8.17 -21.03
CA ALA A 514 -19.77 -7.01 -21.43
C ALA A 514 -20.74 -7.37 -22.57
N MET A 515 -20.27 -8.13 -23.56
CA MET A 515 -21.12 -8.66 -24.63
C MET A 515 -22.18 -9.63 -24.08
N ALA A 516 -21.82 -10.53 -23.15
CA ALA A 516 -22.75 -11.45 -22.50
C ALA A 516 -23.83 -10.68 -21.71
N TYR A 517 -23.45 -9.61 -21.02
CA TYR A 517 -24.40 -8.73 -20.34
C TYR A 517 -25.37 -8.08 -21.35
N TYR A 518 -24.84 -7.56 -22.47
CA TYR A 518 -25.65 -6.95 -23.51
C TYR A 518 -26.62 -7.95 -24.18
N THR A 519 -26.14 -9.12 -24.60
CA THR A 519 -26.97 -10.18 -25.20
C THR A 519 -27.93 -10.78 -24.18
N GLY A 520 -27.50 -10.91 -22.93
CA GLY A 520 -28.32 -11.38 -21.82
C GLY A 520 -29.51 -10.46 -21.58
N ARG A 521 -29.34 -9.12 -21.65
CA ARG A 521 -30.46 -8.18 -21.54
C ARG A 521 -31.49 -8.31 -22.68
N GLN A 522 -31.07 -8.78 -23.85
CA GLN A 522 -31.94 -9.00 -25.01
C GLN A 522 -32.52 -10.42 -25.05
N THR A 523 -32.12 -11.29 -24.13
CA THR A 523 -32.57 -12.68 -24.05
C THR A 523 -33.89 -12.77 -23.28
N SER A 524 -34.83 -13.56 -23.80
CA SER A 524 -36.12 -13.85 -23.15
C SER A 524 -35.97 -14.87 -22.01
N TRP A 525 -35.27 -14.49 -20.93
CA TRP A 525 -35.07 -15.33 -19.73
C TRP A 525 -36.37 -15.87 -19.13
N GLY A 526 -37.52 -15.23 -19.39
CA GLY A 526 -38.84 -15.74 -18.97
C GLY A 526 -39.18 -17.13 -19.51
N ALA A 527 -38.63 -17.55 -20.65
CA ALA A 527 -38.79 -18.93 -21.15
C ALA A 527 -37.91 -19.93 -20.35
N VAL A 528 -36.70 -19.51 -19.93
CA VAL A 528 -35.77 -20.30 -19.09
C VAL A 528 -36.25 -20.35 -17.64
N GLY A 529 -36.81 -19.25 -17.12
CA GLY A 529 -37.42 -19.15 -15.80
C GLY A 529 -38.67 -20.02 -15.65
N LYS A 530 -39.44 -20.26 -16.72
CA LYS A 530 -40.52 -21.26 -16.73
C LYS A 530 -40.00 -22.70 -16.58
N ALA A 531 -38.83 -23.00 -17.15
CA ALA A 531 -38.17 -24.30 -16.96
C ALA A 531 -37.58 -24.46 -15.54
N TRP A 532 -36.99 -23.39 -14.98
CA TRP A 532 -36.52 -23.37 -13.59
C TRP A 532 -37.66 -23.40 -12.55
N SER A 533 -38.78 -22.75 -12.83
CA SER A 533 -40.02 -22.88 -12.06
C SER A 533 -40.52 -24.33 -12.09
N SER A 534 -40.50 -24.98 -13.25
CA SER A 534 -40.83 -26.41 -13.36
C SER A 534 -39.90 -27.28 -12.50
N TRP A 535 -38.60 -26.96 -12.40
CA TRP A 535 -37.63 -27.65 -11.53
C TRP A 535 -37.81 -27.32 -10.03
N PHE A 536 -38.10 -26.06 -9.69
CA PHE A 536 -38.43 -25.70 -8.31
C PHE A 536 -39.64 -26.49 -7.82
N HIS A 537 -40.63 -26.73 -8.70
CA HIS A 537 -41.78 -27.58 -8.45
C HIS A 537 -41.47 -29.10 -8.39
N THR A 538 -40.28 -29.57 -8.80
CA THR A 538 -39.84 -30.96 -8.59
C THR A 538 -39.10 -31.17 -7.26
N LEU A 539 -38.78 -30.09 -6.52
CA LEU A 539 -38.21 -30.20 -5.17
C LEU A 539 -39.25 -30.69 -4.17
N SER A 540 -38.81 -31.44 -3.15
CA SER A 540 -39.72 -31.92 -2.09
C SER A 540 -40.34 -30.74 -1.33
N ALA A 541 -41.58 -30.91 -0.87
CA ALA A 541 -42.31 -29.88 -0.14
C ALA A 541 -41.50 -29.36 1.05
N GLY A 542 -40.77 -30.21 1.80
CA GLY A 542 -39.98 -29.81 2.96
C GLY A 542 -38.85 -28.80 2.64
N THR A 543 -38.21 -28.94 1.48
CA THR A 543 -37.11 -28.06 1.05
C THR A 543 -37.63 -26.71 0.56
N GLN A 544 -38.76 -26.72 -0.16
CA GLN A 544 -39.48 -25.49 -0.54
C GLN A 544 -39.96 -24.73 0.70
N TRP A 545 -40.47 -25.46 1.71
CA TRP A 545 -40.89 -24.90 2.98
C TRP A 545 -39.74 -24.29 3.78
N GLY A 546 -38.55 -24.92 3.84
CA GLY A 546 -37.38 -24.36 4.54
C GLY A 546 -36.91 -23.02 3.96
N ILE A 547 -36.78 -22.93 2.63
CA ILE A 547 -36.40 -21.69 1.92
C ILE A 547 -37.46 -20.60 2.11
N THR A 548 -38.74 -20.99 2.04
CA THR A 548 -39.88 -20.07 2.26
C THR A 548 -39.94 -19.59 3.71
N THR A 549 -39.61 -20.44 4.67
CA THR A 549 -39.68 -20.14 6.12
C THR A 549 -38.55 -19.21 6.56
N ILE A 550 -37.31 -19.41 6.08
CA ILE A 550 -36.20 -18.46 6.35
C ILE A 550 -36.53 -17.08 5.77
N THR A 551 -37.10 -17.06 4.55
CA THR A 551 -37.57 -15.83 3.90
C THR A 551 -38.73 -15.20 4.69
N ALA A 552 -39.64 -16.01 5.23
CA ALA A 552 -40.76 -15.57 6.06
C ALA A 552 -40.32 -15.06 7.44
N VAL A 553 -39.26 -15.58 8.06
CA VAL A 553 -38.70 -15.11 9.34
C VAL A 553 -38.01 -13.74 9.18
N ILE A 554 -37.30 -13.52 8.06
CA ILE A 554 -36.77 -12.21 7.67
C ILE A 554 -37.93 -11.20 7.44
N VAL A 555 -39.05 -11.68 6.89
CA VAL A 555 -40.28 -10.89 6.72
C VAL A 555 -41.04 -10.70 8.06
N ALA A 556 -40.93 -11.60 9.03
CA ALA A 556 -41.60 -11.50 10.32
C ALA A 556 -40.91 -10.48 11.25
N LEU A 557 -39.57 -10.44 11.27
CA LEU A 557 -38.79 -9.38 11.96
C LEU A 557 -39.07 -7.99 11.39
N SER A 558 -39.54 -7.96 10.15
CA SER A 558 -39.95 -6.75 9.45
C SER A 558 -41.38 -6.29 9.84
N GLY A 559 -42.12 -7.07 10.63
CA GLY A 559 -43.47 -6.81 11.17
C GLY A 559 -43.53 -5.89 12.39
N TRP A 560 -42.41 -5.44 12.98
CA TRP A 560 -42.41 -4.43 14.06
C TRP A 560 -42.83 -3.03 13.56
N LEU A 561 -42.81 -2.78 12.24
CA LEU A 561 -43.14 -1.48 11.62
C LEU A 561 -44.64 -1.10 11.66
N THR A 562 -45.50 -1.94 12.23
CA THR A 562 -46.97 -1.82 12.09
C THR A 562 -47.58 -0.69 12.94
N TRP A 563 -46.88 -0.15 13.95
CA TRP A 563 -47.36 0.98 14.78
C TRP A 563 -46.90 2.36 14.28
N GLY A 564 -46.05 2.41 13.24
CA GLY A 564 -45.42 3.65 12.77
C GLY A 564 -46.36 4.66 12.12
N GLN A 565 -47.47 4.22 11.51
CA GLN A 565 -48.39 5.14 10.83
C GLN A 565 -49.23 5.99 11.81
N GLN A 566 -49.60 5.43 12.97
CA GLN A 566 -50.34 6.17 14.00
C GLN A 566 -49.44 7.20 14.70
N ALA A 567 -48.20 6.82 15.04
CA ALA A 567 -47.21 7.75 15.60
C ALA A 567 -46.80 8.87 14.63
N ALA A 568 -46.63 8.55 13.33
CA ALA A 568 -46.35 9.55 12.30
C ALA A 568 -47.50 10.55 12.13
N GLY A 569 -48.75 10.09 12.30
CA GLY A 569 -49.94 10.94 12.29
C GLY A 569 -49.98 11.95 13.44
N MET A 570 -49.59 11.52 14.66
CA MET A 570 -49.49 12.41 15.82
C MET A 570 -48.36 13.43 15.68
N TYR A 571 -47.17 13.00 15.21
CA TYR A 571 -46.03 13.89 15.01
C TYR A 571 -46.30 14.98 13.97
N ARG A 572 -46.97 14.64 12.85
CA ARG A 572 -47.35 15.62 11.82
C ARG A 572 -48.29 16.72 12.32
N ARG A 573 -49.03 16.49 13.41
CA ARG A 573 -49.96 17.47 14.00
C ARG A 573 -49.29 18.51 14.90
N LEU A 574 -48.03 18.30 15.31
CA LEU A 574 -47.30 19.19 16.25
C LEU A 574 -46.89 20.55 15.64
N GLY A 575 -47.08 20.76 14.33
CA GLY A 575 -46.65 21.96 13.62
C GLY A 575 -45.15 21.99 13.35
N ASP A 576 -44.74 22.66 12.26
CA ASP A 576 -43.35 22.61 11.76
C ASP A 576 -42.33 23.11 12.79
N SER A 577 -42.63 24.19 13.52
CA SER A 577 -41.73 24.79 14.51
C SER A 577 -41.42 23.83 15.65
N THR A 578 -42.43 23.15 16.19
CA THR A 578 -42.28 22.19 17.29
C THR A 578 -41.47 20.97 16.85
N GLN A 579 -41.74 20.45 15.64
CA GLN A 579 -40.99 19.33 15.07
C GLN A 579 -39.51 19.66 14.91
N PHE A 580 -39.21 20.86 14.40
CA PHE A 580 -37.82 21.32 14.28
C PHE A 580 -37.15 21.44 15.64
N ILE A 581 -37.78 22.10 16.62
CA ILE A 581 -37.23 22.28 17.97
C ILE A 581 -36.93 20.92 18.62
N LEU A 582 -37.84 19.96 18.52
CA LEU A 582 -37.61 18.61 19.05
C LEU A 582 -36.44 17.91 18.35
N THR A 583 -36.36 18.00 17.02
CA THR A 583 -35.29 17.38 16.23
C THR A 583 -33.92 18.02 16.56
N ALA A 584 -33.86 19.36 16.60
CA ALA A 584 -32.64 20.10 16.96
C ALA A 584 -32.23 19.86 18.42
N THR A 585 -33.18 19.73 19.34
CA THR A 585 -32.91 19.41 20.75
C THR A 585 -32.31 18.01 20.88
N ALA A 586 -32.90 17.00 20.21
CA ALA A 586 -32.35 15.64 20.20
C ALA A 586 -30.93 15.60 19.61
N ALA A 587 -30.70 16.30 18.49
CA ALA A 587 -29.39 16.44 17.87
C ALA A 587 -28.36 17.12 18.82
N THR A 588 -28.77 18.17 19.53
CA THR A 588 -27.92 18.88 20.49
C THR A 588 -27.58 18.01 21.70
N ILE A 589 -28.57 17.33 22.29
CA ILE A 589 -28.36 16.40 23.41
C ILE A 589 -27.39 15.30 22.99
N PHE A 590 -27.56 14.73 21.79
CA PHE A 590 -26.67 13.70 21.26
C PHE A 590 -25.21 14.17 21.23
N TYR A 591 -24.93 15.38 20.73
CA TYR A 591 -23.54 15.88 20.64
C TYR A 591 -22.96 16.34 21.97
N VAL A 592 -23.76 17.02 22.81
CA VAL A 592 -23.27 17.63 24.05
C VAL A 592 -23.11 16.62 25.19
N THR A 593 -23.97 15.59 25.28
CA THR A 593 -23.95 14.69 26.43
C THR A 593 -22.74 13.75 26.42
N PRO A 594 -21.96 13.65 27.52
CA PRO A 594 -20.88 12.67 27.61
C PRO A 594 -21.39 11.25 27.95
N SER A 595 -22.65 11.10 28.37
CA SER A 595 -23.21 9.82 28.82
C SER A 595 -23.62 8.92 27.65
N PHE A 596 -23.10 7.68 27.65
CA PHE A 596 -23.37 6.66 26.63
C PHE A 596 -24.87 6.44 26.41
N TYR A 597 -25.59 6.16 27.50
CA TYR A 597 -27.02 5.85 27.45
C TYR A 597 -27.84 7.04 26.98
N VAL A 598 -27.48 8.25 27.41
CA VAL A 598 -28.22 9.48 27.04
C VAL A 598 -28.04 9.79 25.56
N TYR A 599 -26.82 9.69 25.02
CA TYR A 599 -26.67 9.91 23.57
C TYR A 599 -27.32 8.78 22.77
N LEU A 600 -27.31 7.52 23.24
CA LEU A 600 -27.98 6.42 22.53
C LEU A 600 -29.50 6.67 22.43
N ILE A 601 -30.11 7.10 23.53
CA ILE A 601 -31.53 7.50 23.55
C ILE A 601 -31.75 8.69 22.61
N ALA A 602 -30.90 9.72 22.68
CA ALA A 602 -31.01 10.89 21.82
C ALA A 602 -30.86 10.53 20.33
N LEU A 603 -29.98 9.59 19.98
CA LEU A 603 -29.78 9.09 18.61
C LEU A 603 -31.01 8.32 18.11
N LEU A 604 -31.61 7.47 18.94
CA LEU A 604 -32.85 6.77 18.62
C LEU A 604 -34.03 7.74 18.46
N CYS A 605 -34.15 8.73 19.35
CA CYS A 605 -35.13 9.81 19.23
C CYS A 605 -34.91 10.58 17.91
N LEU A 606 -33.67 10.97 17.62
CA LEU A 606 -33.32 11.67 16.40
C LEU A 606 -33.67 10.86 15.15
N PHE A 607 -33.35 9.55 15.13
CA PHE A 607 -33.74 8.64 14.07
C PHE A 607 -35.25 8.60 13.85
N CYS A 608 -36.04 8.46 14.92
CA CYS A 608 -37.50 8.45 14.85
C CYS A 608 -38.07 9.78 14.32
N LEU A 609 -37.57 10.91 14.81
CA LEU A 609 -38.00 12.25 14.39
C LEU A 609 -37.70 12.50 12.91
N ILE A 610 -36.52 12.09 12.44
CA ILE A 610 -36.13 12.19 11.02
C ILE A 610 -36.91 11.18 10.17
N TYR A 611 -37.15 9.96 10.64
CA TYR A 611 -37.99 8.97 9.95
C TYR A 611 -39.40 9.51 9.68
N PHE A 612 -40.00 10.21 10.64
CA PHE A 612 -41.32 10.81 10.46
C PHE A 612 -41.31 12.03 9.52
N ARG A 613 -40.19 12.77 9.46
CA ARG A 613 -40.07 13.98 8.64
C ARG A 613 -38.62 14.14 8.12
N PRO A 614 -38.23 13.45 7.03
CA PRO A 614 -36.84 13.33 6.57
C PRO A 614 -36.15 14.65 6.23
N VAL A 615 -36.92 15.68 5.84
CA VAL A 615 -36.39 17.02 5.53
C VAL A 615 -35.65 17.64 6.72
N TRP A 616 -36.03 17.36 7.96
CA TRP A 616 -35.27 17.88 9.11
C TRP A 616 -33.84 17.33 9.16
N GLY A 617 -33.62 16.12 8.65
CA GLY A 617 -32.28 15.58 8.42
C GLY A 617 -31.48 16.45 7.45
N LEU A 618 -32.03 16.79 6.28
CA LEU A 618 -31.38 17.67 5.30
C LEU A 618 -31.04 19.06 5.88
N VAL A 619 -31.95 19.63 6.68
CA VAL A 619 -31.75 20.93 7.35
C VAL A 619 -30.61 20.85 8.37
N LEU A 620 -30.56 19.80 9.19
CA LEU A 620 -29.46 19.59 10.14
C LEU A 620 -28.11 19.40 9.44
N ILE A 621 -28.06 18.58 8.38
CA ILE A 621 -26.83 18.36 7.62
C ILE A 621 -26.34 19.70 7.02
N ALA A 622 -27.22 20.46 6.35
CA ALA A 622 -26.88 21.74 5.73
C ALA A 622 -26.39 22.80 6.72
N PHE A 623 -26.95 22.85 7.93
CA PHE A 623 -26.47 23.71 9.01
C PHE A 623 -25.07 23.31 9.49
N CYS A 624 -24.77 22.01 9.48
CA CYS A 624 -23.58 21.44 10.10
C CYS A 624 -22.39 21.20 9.16
N PHE A 625 -22.42 21.66 7.90
CA PHE A 625 -21.31 21.44 6.95
C PHE A 625 -19.93 21.79 7.53
N SER A 626 -19.82 22.89 8.28
CA SER A 626 -18.56 23.40 8.84
C SER A 626 -18.14 22.77 10.18
N PHE A 627 -18.96 21.89 10.78
CA PHE A 627 -18.75 21.40 12.14
C PHE A 627 -17.99 20.06 12.21
N TYR A 628 -17.14 19.77 11.23
CA TYR A 628 -16.32 18.55 11.19
C TYR A 628 -14.94 18.68 11.86
N VAL A 629 -14.52 19.91 12.19
CA VAL A 629 -13.19 20.19 12.75
C VAL A 629 -13.20 20.01 14.28
N PRO A 630 -12.15 19.44 14.90
CA PRO A 630 -12.02 19.36 16.35
C PRO A 630 -12.24 20.70 17.06
N PRO A 631 -12.91 20.73 18.23
CA PRO A 631 -13.29 19.59 19.08
C PRO A 631 -14.69 18.99 18.80
N LEU A 632 -15.35 19.40 17.71
CA LEU A 632 -16.77 19.09 17.48
C LEU A 632 -17.09 17.61 17.19
N PRO A 633 -16.22 16.80 16.54
CA PRO A 633 -16.47 15.38 16.36
C PRO A 633 -16.56 14.61 17.68
N LYS A 634 -17.63 13.83 17.85
CA LYS A 634 -17.91 13.06 19.06
C LYS A 634 -17.13 11.73 19.05
N PRO A 635 -16.41 11.37 20.13
CA PRO A 635 -15.76 10.08 20.24
C PRO A 635 -16.78 8.97 20.52
N ILE A 636 -16.80 7.91 19.70
CA ILE A 636 -17.64 6.71 19.85
C ILE A 636 -16.80 5.48 19.48
N GLY A 637 -16.57 4.57 20.43
CA GLY A 637 -15.90 3.29 20.16
C GLY A 637 -14.49 3.40 19.58
N GLY A 638 -13.71 4.41 19.99
CA GLY A 638 -12.36 4.68 19.48
C GLY A 638 -12.31 5.54 18.21
N TYR A 639 -13.45 5.79 17.56
CA TYR A 639 -13.56 6.66 16.37
C TYR A 639 -14.15 8.02 16.72
N ARG A 640 -14.00 9.01 15.84
CA ARG A 640 -14.62 10.33 15.98
C ARG A 640 -15.60 10.56 14.84
N PHE A 641 -16.83 10.96 15.18
CA PHE A 641 -17.90 11.18 14.21
C PHE A 641 -18.33 12.64 14.22
N SER A 642 -18.35 13.26 13.03
CA SER A 642 -18.74 14.66 12.90
C SER A 642 -20.27 14.84 12.83
N PRO A 643 -20.81 16.00 13.26
CA PRO A 643 -22.20 16.39 13.02
C PRO A 643 -22.74 16.11 11.61
N PRO A 644 -22.11 16.56 10.50
CA PRO A 644 -22.60 16.26 9.16
C PRO A 644 -22.59 14.75 8.86
N GLU A 645 -21.58 14.01 9.30
CA GLU A 645 -21.49 12.55 9.14
C GLU A 645 -22.67 11.83 9.82
N VAL A 646 -22.86 12.03 11.13
CA VAL A 646 -23.94 11.34 11.86
C VAL A 646 -25.31 11.71 11.30
N PHE A 647 -25.55 12.99 11.00
CA PHE A 647 -26.84 13.42 10.49
C PHE A 647 -27.10 12.87 9.09
N THR A 648 -26.08 12.75 8.22
CA THR A 648 -26.21 12.08 6.93
C THR A 648 -26.53 10.60 7.09
N LEU A 649 -25.81 9.87 7.95
CA LEU A 649 -26.03 8.43 8.16
C LEU A 649 -27.40 8.12 8.79
N VAL A 650 -27.82 8.89 9.79
CA VAL A 650 -29.15 8.75 10.42
C VAL A 650 -30.25 9.07 9.42
N THR A 651 -30.09 10.13 8.62
CA THR A 651 -31.06 10.49 7.57
C THR A 651 -31.12 9.44 6.48
N LEU A 652 -29.99 8.83 6.10
CA LEU A 652 -29.94 7.70 5.18
C LEU A 652 -30.69 6.49 5.73
N ALA A 653 -30.38 6.06 6.95
CA ALA A 653 -31.04 4.93 7.59
C ALA A 653 -32.57 5.15 7.68
N ALA A 654 -32.98 6.34 8.12
CA ALA A 654 -34.40 6.72 8.19
C ALA A 654 -35.09 6.69 6.81
N THR A 655 -34.41 7.21 5.78
CA THR A 655 -34.95 7.26 4.42
C THR A 655 -35.06 5.85 3.81
N LEU A 656 -34.02 5.02 3.93
CA LEU A 656 -34.01 3.64 3.46
C LEU A 656 -35.11 2.81 4.14
N LEU A 657 -35.30 2.97 5.45
CA LEU A 657 -36.38 2.30 6.18
C LEU A 657 -37.76 2.74 5.67
N SER A 658 -37.95 4.04 5.41
CA SER A 658 -39.20 4.59 4.86
C SER A 658 -39.51 4.07 3.44
N TRP A 659 -38.46 3.77 2.67
CA TRP A 659 -38.56 3.20 1.34
C TRP A 659 -38.95 1.73 1.39
N PHE A 660 -38.28 0.97 2.26
CA PHE A 660 -38.61 -0.43 2.51
C PHE A 660 -40.06 -0.59 3.00
N SER A 661 -40.52 0.27 3.91
CA SER A 661 -41.91 0.26 4.37
C SER A 661 -42.90 0.58 3.24
N ALA A 662 -42.58 1.53 2.36
CA ALA A 662 -43.43 1.87 1.22
C ALA A 662 -43.47 0.76 0.15
N TRP A 663 -42.36 0.06 -0.05
CA TRP A 663 -42.28 -1.09 -0.93
C TRP A 663 -43.18 -2.23 -0.45
N ARG A 664 -43.11 -2.58 0.84
CA ARG A 664 -44.01 -3.58 1.43
C ARG A 664 -45.48 -3.19 1.43
N ALA A 665 -45.79 -1.90 1.55
CA ALA A 665 -47.16 -1.40 1.43
C ALA A 665 -47.69 -1.33 -0.01
N GLY A 666 -46.93 -1.79 -1.03
CA GLY A 666 -47.32 -1.71 -2.44
C GLY A 666 -47.30 -0.29 -3.02
N GLN A 667 -46.80 0.70 -2.27
CA GLN A 667 -46.79 2.12 -2.65
C GLN A 667 -45.51 2.55 -3.39
N TRP A 668 -44.64 1.60 -3.76
CA TRP A 668 -43.33 1.84 -4.38
C TRP A 668 -43.41 2.66 -5.68
N GLN A 669 -44.44 2.46 -6.50
CA GLN A 669 -44.58 3.16 -7.78
C GLN A 669 -44.61 4.69 -7.62
N ARG A 670 -45.14 5.21 -6.50
CA ARG A 670 -45.17 6.66 -6.21
C ARG A 670 -43.83 7.22 -5.71
N ARG A 671 -42.89 6.35 -5.32
CA ARG A 671 -41.59 6.74 -4.73
C ARG A 671 -40.37 6.40 -5.60
N ARG A 672 -40.57 5.93 -6.84
CA ARG A 672 -39.44 5.62 -7.74
C ARG A 672 -38.59 6.87 -8.03
N PRO A 673 -37.25 6.80 -7.87
CA PRO A 673 -36.37 7.89 -8.26
C PRO A 673 -36.42 8.12 -9.77
N ASN A 674 -36.48 9.38 -10.20
CA ASN A 674 -36.30 9.75 -11.59
C ASN A 674 -34.85 10.17 -11.79
N TRP A 675 -34.07 9.36 -12.49
CA TRP A 675 -32.64 9.56 -12.67
C TRP A 675 -32.36 10.70 -13.66
N HIS A 676 -31.52 11.64 -13.23
CA HIS A 676 -31.03 12.77 -14.02
C HIS A 676 -29.57 12.49 -14.44
N PRO A 677 -29.06 13.02 -15.59
CA PRO A 677 -27.65 12.86 -15.97
C PRO A 677 -26.63 13.28 -14.90
N ALA A 678 -26.98 14.24 -14.05
CA ALA A 678 -26.17 14.62 -12.88
C ALA A 678 -26.01 13.46 -11.88
N ASP A 679 -27.06 12.66 -11.65
CA ASP A 679 -27.02 11.51 -10.74
C ASP A 679 -25.97 10.48 -11.22
N TRP A 680 -25.91 10.23 -12.53
CA TRP A 680 -24.90 9.37 -13.14
C TRP A 680 -23.48 9.93 -13.01
N SER A 681 -23.30 11.25 -13.09
CA SER A 681 -21.99 11.87 -12.87
C SER A 681 -21.49 11.69 -11.44
N VAL A 682 -22.38 11.76 -10.44
CA VAL A 682 -22.04 11.49 -9.04
C VAL A 682 -21.69 10.01 -8.84
N LEU A 683 -22.52 9.09 -9.36
CA LEU A 683 -22.25 7.66 -9.22
C LEU A 683 -20.96 7.23 -9.92
N LEU A 684 -20.68 7.76 -11.12
CA LEU A 684 -19.43 7.51 -11.83
C LEU A 684 -18.24 8.05 -11.03
N PHE A 685 -18.34 9.27 -10.51
CA PHE A 685 -17.29 9.86 -9.68
C PHE A 685 -17.00 9.00 -8.45
N VAL A 686 -18.03 8.63 -7.67
CA VAL A 686 -17.87 7.76 -6.49
C VAL A 686 -17.26 6.40 -6.89
N ALA A 687 -17.71 5.80 -7.99
CA ALA A 687 -17.19 4.52 -8.46
C ALA A 687 -15.70 4.62 -8.85
N VAL A 688 -15.33 5.62 -9.64
CA VAL A 688 -13.92 5.85 -10.05
C VAL A 688 -13.04 6.10 -8.84
N VAL A 689 -13.48 6.93 -7.90
CA VAL A 689 -12.71 7.22 -6.68
C VAL A 689 -12.62 5.99 -5.77
N THR A 690 -13.66 5.16 -5.68
CA THR A 690 -13.59 3.91 -4.91
C THR A 690 -12.61 2.91 -5.54
N LEU A 691 -12.50 2.90 -6.87
CA LEU A 691 -11.53 2.07 -7.58
C LEU A 691 -10.06 2.49 -7.35
N THR A 692 -9.79 3.68 -6.79
CA THR A 692 -8.41 4.10 -6.47
C THR A 692 -7.88 3.50 -5.17
N LEU A 693 -8.75 3.08 -4.24
CA LEU A 693 -8.37 2.61 -2.91
C LEU A 693 -7.35 1.45 -2.94
N PRO A 694 -7.51 0.39 -3.77
CA PRO A 694 -6.55 -0.72 -3.81
C PRO A 694 -5.17 -0.34 -4.35
N PHE A 695 -5.04 0.84 -4.97
CA PHE A 695 -3.82 1.35 -5.58
C PHE A 695 -3.14 2.45 -4.77
N THR A 696 -3.63 2.73 -3.57
CA THR A 696 -3.12 3.77 -2.69
C THR A 696 -2.12 3.18 -1.69
N GLU A 697 -1.00 3.87 -1.45
CA GLU A 697 0.06 3.42 -0.54
C GLU A 697 -0.42 3.42 0.92
N ARG A 698 -1.05 4.51 1.37
CA ARG A 698 -1.62 4.64 2.73
C ARG A 698 -3.14 4.53 2.70
N LEU A 699 -3.63 3.30 2.87
CA LEU A 699 -5.06 2.98 2.86
C LEU A 699 -5.81 3.52 4.09
N ASP A 700 -5.13 3.63 5.23
CA ASP A 700 -5.65 4.15 6.49
C ASP A 700 -6.15 5.60 6.35
N VAL A 701 -5.35 6.48 5.75
CA VAL A 701 -5.75 7.89 5.51
C VAL A 701 -6.73 8.01 4.33
N ALA A 702 -6.53 7.21 3.28
CA ALA A 702 -7.35 7.26 2.07
C ALA A 702 -8.80 6.83 2.31
N THR A 703 -9.02 5.79 3.12
CA THR A 703 -10.37 5.32 3.46
C THR A 703 -11.13 6.33 4.31
N ASN A 704 -10.43 7.06 5.19
CA ASN A 704 -11.03 8.13 5.97
C ASN A 704 -11.51 9.28 5.06
N GLU A 705 -10.65 9.79 4.17
CA GLU A 705 -11.03 10.86 3.23
C GLU A 705 -12.12 10.39 2.24
N TRP A 706 -12.03 9.16 1.73
CA TRP A 706 -13.07 8.56 0.89
C TRP A 706 -14.44 8.60 1.57
N ARG A 707 -14.51 8.17 2.84
CA ARG A 707 -15.76 8.17 3.60
C ARG A 707 -16.33 9.57 3.76
N VAL A 708 -15.54 10.51 4.28
CA VAL A 708 -16.05 11.82 4.74
C VAL A 708 -16.12 12.90 3.65
N VAL A 709 -15.33 12.78 2.58
CA VAL A 709 -15.26 13.79 1.49
C VAL A 709 -15.96 13.30 0.21
N ILE A 710 -16.03 11.98 -0.02
CA ILE A 710 -16.58 11.42 -1.26
C ILE A 710 -17.94 10.78 -1.02
N LEU A 711 -17.99 9.77 -0.13
CA LEU A 711 -19.18 8.94 0.05
C LEU A 711 -20.30 9.71 0.76
N GLU A 712 -20.05 10.30 1.92
CA GLU A 712 -21.08 10.98 2.72
C GLU A 712 -21.67 12.21 2.00
N PRO A 713 -20.89 13.10 1.35
CA PRO A 713 -21.46 14.20 0.60
C PRO A 713 -22.27 13.73 -0.62
N ALA A 714 -21.85 12.65 -1.30
CA ALA A 714 -22.62 12.04 -2.37
C ALA A 714 -23.93 11.40 -1.86
N ILE A 715 -23.92 10.78 -0.67
CA ILE A 715 -25.14 10.31 0.00
C ILE A 715 -26.06 11.50 0.29
N PHE A 716 -25.55 12.62 0.78
CA PHE A 716 -26.35 13.82 1.01
C PHE A 716 -27.00 14.34 -0.29
N TYR A 717 -26.26 14.36 -1.41
CA TYR A 717 -26.84 14.66 -2.72
C TYR A 717 -28.00 13.72 -3.07
N LEU A 718 -27.81 12.41 -2.90
CA LEU A 718 -28.85 11.42 -3.17
C LEU A 718 -30.05 11.61 -2.24
N LEU A 719 -29.83 11.89 -0.95
CA LEU A 719 -30.90 12.20 0.01
C LEU A 719 -31.71 13.42 -0.42
N LEU A 720 -31.05 14.50 -0.85
CA LEU A 720 -31.71 15.70 -1.37
C LEU A 720 -32.57 15.39 -2.60
N ARG A 721 -32.07 14.55 -3.52
CA ARG A 721 -32.79 14.08 -4.72
C ARG A 721 -33.98 13.18 -4.42
N PHE A 722 -33.87 12.37 -3.37
CA PHE A 722 -34.79 11.29 -3.05
C PHE A 722 -35.90 11.70 -2.07
N ILE A 723 -35.59 12.59 -1.13
CA ILE A 723 -36.59 13.16 -0.20
C ILE A 723 -37.53 14.13 -0.94
N ARG A 724 -37.05 14.78 -2.01
CA ARG A 724 -37.81 15.75 -2.84
C ARG A 724 -38.48 16.85 -2.00
N PRO A 725 -37.70 17.74 -1.38
CA PRO A 725 -38.26 18.85 -0.61
C PRO A 725 -39.25 19.66 -1.44
N SER A 726 -40.37 20.07 -0.86
CA SER A 726 -41.23 21.12 -1.42
C SER A 726 -40.51 22.47 -1.44
N ASP A 727 -41.04 23.47 -2.15
CA ASP A 727 -40.45 24.82 -2.22
C ASP A 727 -40.15 25.40 -0.84
N ARG A 728 -41.09 25.26 0.10
CA ARG A 728 -40.93 25.75 1.47
C ARG A 728 -39.81 25.02 2.22
N GLU A 729 -39.69 23.72 2.00
CA GLU A 729 -38.69 22.87 2.63
C GLU A 729 -37.29 23.09 2.06
N MET A 730 -37.18 23.30 0.74
CA MET A 730 -35.91 23.65 0.10
C MET A 730 -35.38 24.98 0.65
N TRP A 731 -36.26 25.96 0.88
CA TRP A 731 -35.85 27.19 1.57
C TRP A 731 -35.29 26.92 2.96
N TRP A 732 -35.84 25.98 3.74
CA TRP A 732 -35.27 25.64 5.06
C TRP A 732 -33.87 25.05 4.98
N VAL A 733 -33.60 24.24 3.96
CA VAL A 733 -32.25 23.70 3.71
C VAL A 733 -31.27 24.82 3.38
N LEU A 734 -31.66 25.77 2.51
CA LEU A 734 -30.83 26.93 2.17
C LEU A 734 -30.66 27.92 3.33
N ASP A 735 -31.73 28.19 4.08
CA ASP A 735 -31.71 29.03 5.27
C ASP A 735 -30.76 28.43 6.33
N ALA A 736 -30.73 27.10 6.48
CA ALA A 736 -29.82 26.39 7.36
C ALA A 736 -28.35 26.48 6.91
N PHE A 737 -28.08 26.32 5.62
CA PHE A 737 -26.73 26.53 5.05
C PHE A 737 -26.22 27.95 5.32
N VAL A 738 -27.07 28.97 5.08
CA VAL A 738 -26.75 30.37 5.38
C VAL A 738 -26.54 30.59 6.88
N ALA A 739 -27.37 30.00 7.73
CA ALA A 739 -27.22 30.09 9.18
C ALA A 739 -25.90 29.47 9.67
N GLY A 740 -25.50 28.32 9.12
CA GLY A 740 -24.19 27.70 9.42
C GLY A 740 -23.03 28.61 9.02
N GLY A 741 -23.09 29.23 7.82
CA GLY A 741 -22.14 30.25 7.38
C GLY A 741 -22.08 31.48 8.30
N LEU A 742 -23.24 31.97 8.74
CA LEU A 742 -23.34 33.10 9.66
C LEU A 742 -22.72 32.77 11.03
N VAL A 743 -22.94 31.56 11.57
CA VAL A 743 -22.32 31.12 12.82
C VAL A 743 -20.80 31.10 12.70
N VAL A 744 -20.25 30.59 11.60
CA VAL A 744 -18.80 30.60 11.34
C VAL A 744 -18.27 32.05 11.30
N ALA A 745 -18.96 32.95 10.60
CA ALA A 745 -18.57 34.34 10.51
C ALA A 745 -18.62 35.05 11.89
N LEU A 746 -19.72 34.92 12.62
CA LEU A 746 -19.90 35.55 13.92
C LEU A 746 -18.92 35.03 14.97
N TYR A 747 -18.67 33.71 15.00
CA TYR A 747 -17.69 33.13 15.89
C TYR A 747 -16.26 33.61 15.57
N GLY A 748 -15.90 33.67 14.30
CA GLY A 748 -14.60 34.23 13.89
C GLY A 748 -14.45 35.71 14.23
N LEU A 749 -15.51 36.51 14.09
CA LEU A 749 -15.50 37.93 14.48
C LEU A 749 -15.42 38.10 15.99
N TRP A 750 -16.10 37.24 16.75
CA TRP A 750 -15.96 37.20 18.21
C TRP A 750 -14.53 36.85 18.62
N GLN A 751 -13.89 35.86 17.99
CA GLN A 751 -12.47 35.57 18.22
C GLN A 751 -11.59 36.79 17.92
N TYR A 752 -11.84 37.48 16.80
CA TYR A 752 -11.09 38.68 16.44
C TYR A 752 -11.21 39.83 17.45
N GLY A 753 -12.39 39.98 18.05
CA GLY A 753 -12.66 41.00 19.07
C GLY A 753 -12.14 40.63 20.46
N PHE A 754 -12.27 39.37 20.87
CA PHE A 754 -12.22 38.96 22.28
C PHE A 754 -11.27 37.79 22.60
N ASP A 755 -10.78 37.05 21.60
CA ASP A 755 -9.91 35.87 21.79
C ASP A 755 -8.79 35.89 20.73
N ARG A 756 -7.94 36.92 20.78
CA ARG A 756 -6.91 37.17 19.76
C ARG A 756 -5.77 36.17 19.80
N ASP A 757 -5.50 35.58 20.97
CA ASP A 757 -4.43 34.60 21.15
C ASP A 757 -4.70 33.30 20.40
N SER A 758 -5.96 33.01 20.07
CA SER A 758 -6.34 31.86 19.26
C SER A 758 -6.21 32.09 17.75
N LEU A 759 -5.85 33.30 17.29
CA LEU A 759 -5.70 33.64 15.87
C LEU A 759 -4.31 33.31 15.31
N ILE A 760 -4.22 33.29 13.98
CA ILE A 760 -2.96 33.06 13.28
C ILE A 760 -2.33 34.39 12.90
N THR A 761 -1.10 34.61 13.35
CA THR A 761 -0.31 35.80 13.02
C THR A 761 0.40 35.60 11.68
N ALA A 762 0.15 36.49 10.74
CA ALA A 762 0.80 36.54 9.44
C ALA A 762 2.12 37.32 9.46
N GLU A 763 2.93 37.16 8.42
CA GLU A 763 4.05 38.08 8.12
C GLU A 763 3.61 39.55 8.24
N GLY A 764 4.40 40.34 8.95
CA GLY A 764 4.08 41.74 9.27
C GLY A 764 3.21 41.93 10.53
N GLY A 765 2.91 40.87 11.29
CA GLY A 765 2.19 40.95 12.57
C GLY A 765 0.67 41.04 12.46
N ILE A 766 0.11 40.82 11.27
CA ILE A 766 -1.35 40.93 11.04
C ILE A 766 -2.06 39.69 11.57
N LEU A 767 -3.07 39.88 12.41
CA LEU A 767 -3.94 38.81 12.89
C LEU A 767 -4.93 38.38 11.80
N ARG A 768 -5.09 37.07 11.61
CA ARG A 768 -6.00 36.47 10.61
C ARG A 768 -7.09 35.64 11.26
N LEU A 769 -8.34 35.92 10.87
CA LEU A 769 -9.54 35.22 11.36
C LEU A 769 -9.56 33.76 10.88
N ARG A 770 -9.73 32.81 11.80
CA ARG A 770 -9.75 31.36 11.50
C ARG A 770 -10.99 30.58 11.96
N ALA A 771 -11.82 31.15 12.83
CA ALA A 771 -13.00 30.47 13.39
C ALA A 771 -12.65 29.08 13.97
N PHE A 772 -13.36 28.03 13.55
CA PHE A 772 -13.11 26.64 13.97
C PHE A 772 -11.98 25.94 13.18
N TYR A 773 -11.44 26.57 12.14
CA TYR A 773 -10.50 25.92 11.22
C TYR A 773 -9.05 26.08 11.64
N GLY A 774 -8.19 25.15 11.17
CA GLY A 774 -6.75 25.24 11.31
C GLY A 774 -6.09 26.34 10.46
N SER A 775 -6.79 26.87 9.45
CA SER A 775 -6.26 27.90 8.54
C SER A 775 -7.32 28.97 8.23
N PRO A 776 -6.96 30.27 8.18
CA PRO A 776 -7.84 31.34 7.73
C PRO A 776 -8.35 31.16 6.30
N ASN A 777 -7.58 30.46 5.45
CA ASN A 777 -7.99 30.21 4.06
C ASN A 777 -9.21 29.29 4.00
N ASN A 778 -9.33 28.31 4.91
CA ASN A 778 -10.48 27.39 4.95
C ASN A 778 -11.78 28.14 5.28
N VAL A 779 -11.72 29.14 6.17
CA VAL A 779 -12.86 30.03 6.42
C VAL A 779 -13.26 30.77 5.15
N ALA A 780 -12.29 31.34 4.45
CA ALA A 780 -12.53 32.10 3.24
C ALA A 780 -13.11 31.23 2.11
N LEU A 781 -12.66 29.97 2.00
CA LEU A 781 -13.20 28.99 1.07
C LEU A 781 -14.68 28.67 1.38
N PHE A 782 -14.99 28.36 2.63
CA PHE A 782 -16.38 28.05 3.02
C PHE A 782 -17.30 29.26 2.85
N LEU A 783 -16.94 30.41 3.44
CA LEU A 783 -17.76 31.63 3.36
C LEU A 783 -17.83 32.19 1.94
N GLY A 784 -16.82 31.97 1.10
CA GLY A 784 -16.83 32.28 -0.33
C GLY A 784 -17.91 31.54 -1.13
N ARG A 785 -18.45 30.43 -0.60
CA ARG A 785 -19.59 29.71 -1.19
C ARG A 785 -20.94 30.16 -0.64
N VAL A 786 -20.96 30.78 0.55
CA VAL A 786 -22.16 31.37 1.17
C VAL A 786 -22.40 32.78 0.63
N TRP A 787 -21.33 33.57 0.49
CA TRP A 787 -21.37 34.98 0.12
C TRP A 787 -22.08 35.27 -1.21
N PRO A 788 -21.90 34.48 -2.28
CA PRO A 788 -22.59 34.68 -3.56
C PRO A 788 -24.11 34.55 -3.44
N LEU A 789 -24.61 33.64 -2.59
CA LEU A 789 -26.04 33.48 -2.34
C LEU A 789 -26.64 34.69 -1.61
N LEU A 790 -25.93 35.22 -0.61
CA LEU A 790 -26.33 36.43 0.12
C LEU A 790 -26.36 37.65 -0.82
N THR A 791 -25.32 37.79 -1.63
CA THR A 791 -25.15 38.89 -2.58
C THR A 791 -26.23 38.84 -3.66
N ALA A 792 -26.46 37.68 -4.28
CA ALA A 792 -27.51 37.53 -5.28
C ALA A 792 -28.90 37.81 -4.67
N MET A 793 -29.18 37.36 -3.44
CA MET A 793 -30.44 37.66 -2.75
C MET A 793 -30.64 39.16 -2.49
N LEU A 794 -29.58 39.90 -2.16
CA LEU A 794 -29.64 41.34 -1.91
C LEU A 794 -30.00 42.13 -3.19
N TRP A 795 -29.38 41.78 -4.32
CA TRP A 795 -29.45 42.55 -5.57
C TRP A 795 -30.52 42.08 -6.56
N LEU A 796 -30.75 40.76 -6.65
CA LEU A 796 -31.75 40.15 -7.55
C LEU A 796 -33.06 39.79 -6.82
N GLY A 797 -33.09 39.85 -5.49
CA GLY A 797 -34.26 39.50 -4.69
C GLY A 797 -35.48 40.37 -5.03
N SER A 798 -36.60 39.71 -5.30
CA SER A 798 -37.88 40.36 -5.59
C SER A 798 -38.74 40.50 -4.32
N PRO A 799 -39.82 41.30 -4.32
CA PRO A 799 -40.79 41.33 -3.22
C PRO A 799 -41.36 39.95 -2.88
N ALA A 800 -41.42 39.02 -3.85
CA ALA A 800 -41.87 37.65 -3.64
C ALA A 800 -40.93 36.82 -2.75
N ASN A 801 -39.68 37.25 -2.52
CA ASN A 801 -38.76 36.64 -1.56
C ASN A 801 -39.04 37.06 -0.10
N GLY A 802 -39.88 38.08 0.11
CA GLY A 802 -40.34 38.51 1.42
C GLY A 802 -39.22 38.84 2.40
N ARG A 803 -39.32 38.32 3.63
CA ARG A 803 -38.35 38.57 4.73
C ARG A 803 -36.93 38.07 4.44
N ARG A 804 -36.77 37.06 3.56
CA ARG A 804 -35.44 36.48 3.27
C ARG A 804 -34.48 37.49 2.64
N ARG A 805 -35.00 38.41 1.84
CA ARG A 805 -34.19 39.49 1.24
C ARG A 805 -33.48 40.32 2.32
N TRP A 806 -34.18 40.65 3.40
CA TRP A 806 -33.63 41.41 4.52
C TRP A 806 -32.73 40.56 5.41
N LEU A 807 -33.14 39.34 5.75
CA LEU A 807 -32.34 38.45 6.60
C LEU A 807 -30.99 38.10 5.95
N TYR A 808 -30.97 37.81 4.65
CA TYR A 808 -29.73 37.52 3.92
C TYR A 808 -28.89 38.79 3.75
N GLY A 809 -29.54 39.95 3.55
CA GLY A 809 -28.87 41.25 3.56
C GLY A 809 -28.20 41.59 4.90
N MET A 810 -28.82 41.23 6.03
CA MET A 810 -28.21 41.37 7.36
C MET A 810 -27.03 40.41 7.55
N ALA A 811 -27.14 39.16 7.07
CA ALA A 811 -26.07 38.18 7.14
C ALA A 811 -24.87 38.53 6.23
N PHE A 812 -25.10 39.27 5.14
CA PHE A 812 -24.05 39.70 4.21
C PHE A 812 -22.93 40.49 4.89
N VAL A 813 -23.28 41.36 5.85
CA VAL A 813 -22.31 42.24 6.54
C VAL A 813 -21.28 41.45 7.37
N PRO A 814 -21.67 40.66 8.38
CA PRO A 814 -20.72 39.88 9.17
C PRO A 814 -19.96 38.85 8.33
N VAL A 815 -20.59 38.23 7.32
CA VAL A 815 -19.91 37.29 6.41
C VAL A 815 -18.83 38.00 5.59
N SER A 816 -19.13 39.16 5.01
CA SER A 816 -18.14 39.94 4.23
C SER A 816 -16.98 40.41 5.10
N LEU A 817 -17.28 40.90 6.32
CA LEU A 817 -16.25 41.33 7.26
C LEU A 817 -15.37 40.15 7.70
N ALA A 818 -15.96 38.99 7.96
CA ALA A 818 -15.22 37.79 8.32
C ALA A 818 -14.27 37.37 7.19
N ILE A 819 -14.74 37.34 5.93
CA ILE A 819 -13.89 37.01 4.77
C ILE A 819 -12.74 38.02 4.64
N LEU A 820 -13.00 39.32 4.79
CA LEU A 820 -11.95 40.35 4.72
C LEU A 820 -10.85 40.10 5.77
N LEU A 821 -11.24 39.80 7.00
CA LEU A 821 -10.31 39.56 8.11
C LEU A 821 -9.57 38.20 8.04
N THR A 822 -9.94 37.32 7.10
CA THR A 822 -9.11 36.12 6.80
C THR A 822 -7.81 36.49 6.10
N PHE A 823 -7.78 37.65 5.40
CA PHE A 823 -6.70 38.05 4.49
C PHE A 823 -6.31 36.94 3.49
N SER A 824 -7.27 36.12 3.05
CA SER A 824 -7.04 35.11 2.01
C SER A 824 -6.90 35.78 0.64
N LYS A 825 -5.70 35.68 0.05
CA LYS A 825 -5.43 36.22 -1.29
C LYS A 825 -6.35 35.57 -2.35
N GLY A 826 -6.57 34.25 -2.24
CA GLY A 826 -7.41 33.51 -3.18
C GLY A 826 -8.86 34.00 -3.18
N ALA A 827 -9.44 34.23 -2.00
CA ALA A 827 -10.79 34.76 -1.89
C ALA A 827 -10.89 36.22 -2.39
N LEU A 828 -10.00 37.09 -1.94
CA LEU A 828 -10.11 38.53 -2.18
C LEU A 828 -9.78 38.95 -3.62
N PHE A 829 -8.85 38.26 -4.28
CA PHE A 829 -8.37 38.64 -5.62
C PHE A 829 -8.86 37.75 -6.76
N LEU A 830 -9.37 36.54 -6.48
CA LEU A 830 -9.84 35.61 -7.51
C LEU A 830 -11.29 35.18 -7.27
N GLY A 831 -11.55 34.48 -6.16
CA GLY A 831 -12.85 33.86 -5.86
C GLY A 831 -14.01 34.86 -5.85
N LEU A 832 -14.00 35.80 -4.91
CA LEU A 832 -15.07 36.80 -4.75
C LEU A 832 -15.21 37.72 -5.97
N PRO A 833 -14.13 38.26 -6.57
CA PRO A 833 -14.26 39.06 -7.79
C PRO A 833 -14.94 38.30 -8.93
N VAL A 834 -14.56 37.04 -9.18
CA VAL A 834 -15.17 36.24 -10.26
C VAL A 834 -16.64 35.92 -9.95
N ALA A 835 -16.96 35.59 -8.69
CA ALA A 835 -18.36 35.40 -8.26
C ALA A 835 -19.19 36.69 -8.38
N ALA A 836 -18.63 37.84 -8.00
CA ALA A 836 -19.27 39.13 -8.10
C ALA A 836 -19.51 39.52 -9.57
N LEU A 837 -18.53 39.29 -10.46
CA LEU A 837 -18.67 39.49 -11.90
C LEU A 837 -19.77 38.59 -12.48
N PHE A 838 -19.85 37.33 -12.05
CA PHE A 838 -20.91 36.42 -12.46
C PHE A 838 -22.30 36.91 -12.03
N ILE A 839 -22.46 37.28 -10.76
CA ILE A 839 -23.74 37.82 -10.24
C ILE A 839 -24.09 39.12 -10.97
N PHE A 840 -23.11 40.00 -11.16
CA PHE A 840 -23.28 41.27 -11.83
C PHE A 840 -23.75 41.10 -13.27
N TRP A 841 -23.09 40.24 -14.06
CA TRP A 841 -23.47 39.95 -15.44
C TRP A 841 -24.95 39.56 -15.55
N HIS A 842 -25.45 38.78 -14.60
CA HIS A 842 -26.85 38.38 -14.56
C HIS A 842 -27.76 39.52 -14.08
N TRP A 843 -27.36 40.28 -13.06
CA TRP A 843 -28.10 41.43 -12.58
C TRP A 843 -28.25 42.52 -13.64
N GLN A 844 -27.19 42.78 -14.42
CA GLN A 844 -27.21 43.71 -15.54
C GLN A 844 -28.19 43.27 -16.64
N ARG A 845 -28.21 41.98 -16.99
CA ARG A 845 -29.14 41.45 -18.00
C ARG A 845 -30.60 41.59 -17.60
N GLU A 846 -30.91 41.47 -16.31
CA GLU A 846 -32.27 41.61 -15.79
C GLU A 846 -32.67 43.08 -15.53
N GLY A 847 -31.75 43.91 -15.01
CA GLY A 847 -32.00 45.29 -14.61
C GLY A 847 -31.69 46.36 -15.67
N GLY A 848 -31.05 45.98 -16.77
CA GLY A 848 -30.65 46.87 -17.87
C GLY A 848 -29.68 47.98 -17.44
N ARG A 849 -29.73 49.14 -18.12
CA ARG A 849 -28.79 50.26 -17.90
C ARG A 849 -28.82 50.85 -16.49
N ARG A 850 -29.88 50.61 -15.70
CA ARG A 850 -30.06 51.13 -14.33
C ARG A 850 -29.07 50.54 -13.32
N THR A 851 -28.40 49.46 -13.68
CA THR A 851 -27.42 48.79 -12.82
C THR A 851 -26.02 49.44 -12.87
N TRP A 852 -25.67 50.14 -13.97
CA TRP A 852 -24.33 50.70 -14.19
C TRP A 852 -23.82 51.70 -13.13
N PRO A 853 -24.62 52.64 -12.60
CA PRO A 853 -24.12 53.56 -11.56
C PRO A 853 -23.64 52.83 -10.30
N TRP A 854 -24.32 51.75 -9.93
CA TRP A 854 -23.92 50.93 -8.80
C TRP A 854 -22.62 50.20 -9.07
N VAL A 855 -22.42 49.69 -10.29
CA VAL A 855 -21.18 49.02 -10.73
C VAL A 855 -19.99 49.94 -10.69
N VAL A 856 -20.15 51.13 -11.27
CA VAL A 856 -19.11 52.15 -11.26
C VAL A 856 -18.84 52.54 -9.81
N GLY A 857 -19.89 52.69 -8.99
CA GLY A 857 -19.77 52.95 -7.55
C GLY A 857 -18.97 51.88 -6.80
N THR A 858 -19.32 50.59 -6.94
CA THR A 858 -18.57 49.49 -6.28
C THR A 858 -17.17 49.31 -6.85
N ALA A 859 -16.96 49.50 -8.15
CA ALA A 859 -15.64 49.43 -8.76
C ALA A 859 -14.74 50.57 -8.28
N VAL A 860 -15.27 51.79 -8.19
CA VAL A 860 -14.55 52.95 -7.63
C VAL A 860 -14.26 52.74 -6.14
N LEU A 861 -15.23 52.28 -5.36
CA LEU A 861 -15.01 51.95 -3.94
C LEU A 861 -13.98 50.83 -3.75
N GLY A 862 -14.03 49.80 -4.60
CA GLY A 862 -13.04 48.71 -4.60
C GLY A 862 -11.65 49.20 -4.98
N LEU A 863 -11.54 50.08 -5.97
CA LEU A 863 -10.28 50.71 -6.37
C LEU A 863 -9.74 51.60 -5.25
N LEU A 864 -10.58 52.42 -4.62
CA LEU A 864 -10.20 53.25 -3.47
C LEU A 864 -9.74 52.39 -2.29
N ALA A 865 -10.47 51.32 -1.98
CA ALA A 865 -10.06 50.36 -0.96
C ALA A 865 -8.71 49.72 -1.29
N LEU A 866 -8.49 49.32 -2.55
CA LEU A 866 -7.20 48.78 -3.01
C LEU A 866 -6.07 49.82 -2.88
N LEU A 867 -6.32 51.08 -3.25
CA LEU A 867 -5.34 52.16 -3.12
C LEU A 867 -4.98 52.42 -1.64
N ILE A 868 -5.97 52.36 -0.74
CA ILE A 868 -5.74 52.46 0.71
C ILE A 868 -4.93 51.26 1.21
N LEU A 869 -5.25 50.04 0.77
CA LEU A 869 -4.52 48.83 1.15
C LEU A 869 -3.05 48.87 0.68
N LEU A 870 -2.78 49.42 -0.49
CA LEU A 870 -1.42 49.59 -1.03
C LEU A 870 -0.57 50.57 -0.20
N GLN A 871 -1.18 51.49 0.55
CA GLN A 871 -0.46 52.44 1.41
C GLN A 871 -0.05 51.83 2.76
N ILE A 872 -0.60 50.69 3.15
CA ILE A 872 -0.28 50.02 4.42
C ILE A 872 0.80 48.97 4.14
N PRO A 873 2.07 49.15 4.58
CA PRO A 873 3.19 48.30 4.18
C PRO A 873 2.97 46.80 4.45
N GLN A 874 2.31 46.48 5.56
CA GLN A 874 1.99 45.11 5.96
C GLN A 874 0.96 44.46 5.03
N LEU A 875 0.05 45.25 4.42
CA LEU A 875 -0.98 44.80 3.49
C LEU A 875 -0.49 44.86 2.03
N SER A 876 0.36 45.83 1.68
CA SER A 876 0.98 45.90 0.37
C SER A 876 1.96 44.76 0.11
N ALA A 877 2.71 44.31 1.13
CA ALA A 877 3.53 43.10 1.06
C ALA A 877 2.70 41.84 0.73
N ARG A 878 1.41 41.81 1.11
CA ARG A 878 0.49 40.73 0.74
C ARG A 878 -0.02 40.83 -0.71
N LEU A 879 0.04 42.01 -1.32
CA LEU A 879 -0.32 42.26 -2.71
C LEU A 879 0.80 41.95 -3.71
N ASP A 880 2.02 41.68 -3.23
CA ASP A 880 3.12 41.29 -4.10
C ASP A 880 2.90 39.88 -4.69
N ILE A 881 2.71 39.85 -6.01
CA ILE A 881 2.49 38.64 -6.81
C ILE A 881 3.84 38.02 -7.24
N ARG A 882 4.95 38.79 -7.18
CA ARG A 882 6.30 38.36 -7.56
C ARG A 882 7.14 37.82 -6.39
N GLY A 883 6.60 37.81 -5.17
CA GLY A 883 7.28 37.32 -3.98
C GLY A 883 7.52 35.79 -3.96
N THR A 884 8.24 35.34 -2.93
CA THR A 884 8.61 33.94 -2.60
C THR A 884 7.49 32.91 -2.83
N THR A 885 6.23 33.28 -2.61
CA THR A 885 5.06 32.39 -2.80
C THR A 885 4.79 31.96 -4.26
N GLY A 886 5.19 32.75 -5.27
CA GLY A 886 4.95 32.43 -6.68
C GLY A 886 5.91 31.37 -7.23
N PHE A 887 7.20 31.52 -6.93
CA PHE A 887 8.25 30.55 -7.28
C PHE A 887 7.97 29.17 -6.66
N PHE A 888 7.55 29.15 -5.39
CA PHE A 888 7.24 27.93 -4.67
C PHE A 888 6.08 27.13 -5.31
N ARG A 889 5.02 27.82 -5.78
CA ARG A 889 3.89 27.17 -6.47
C ARG A 889 4.30 26.52 -7.78
N LEU A 890 5.22 27.11 -8.54
CA LEU A 890 5.71 26.50 -9.79
C LEU A 890 6.41 25.16 -9.50
N ASN A 891 7.27 25.12 -8.49
CA ASN A 891 7.95 23.90 -8.08
C ASN A 891 6.97 22.85 -7.53
N LEU A 892 5.97 23.28 -6.74
CA LEU A 892 4.90 22.39 -6.26
C LEU A 892 4.08 21.81 -7.42
N TRP A 893 3.74 22.62 -8.43
CA TRP A 893 3.01 22.16 -9.61
C TRP A 893 3.86 21.22 -10.45
N GLN A 894 5.16 21.46 -10.58
CA GLN A 894 6.07 20.55 -11.26
C GLN A 894 6.20 19.21 -10.52
N ALA A 895 6.33 19.21 -9.20
CA ALA A 895 6.29 17.99 -8.38
C ALA A 895 4.96 17.24 -8.57
N SER A 896 3.84 17.96 -8.62
CA SER A 896 2.50 17.40 -8.86
C SER A 896 2.37 16.79 -10.26
N LEU A 897 2.94 17.43 -11.28
CA LEU A 897 2.99 16.88 -12.64
C LEU A 897 3.84 15.61 -12.70
N ASN A 898 4.95 15.55 -11.95
CA ASN A 898 5.75 14.33 -11.82
C ASN A 898 4.95 13.19 -11.17
N MET A 899 4.18 13.48 -10.11
CA MET A 899 3.23 12.51 -9.53
C MET A 899 2.21 12.00 -10.56
N VAL A 900 1.61 12.91 -11.34
CA VAL A 900 0.61 12.53 -12.37
C VAL A 900 1.23 11.70 -13.49
N ARG A 901 2.48 11.99 -13.88
CA ARG A 901 3.20 11.21 -14.89
C ARG A 901 3.48 9.78 -14.42
N GLU A 902 3.82 9.60 -13.14
CA GLU A 902 4.08 8.28 -12.56
C GLU A 902 2.78 7.52 -12.22
N HIS A 903 1.73 8.24 -11.83
CA HIS A 903 0.42 7.67 -11.45
C HIS A 903 -0.75 8.22 -12.29
N PRO A 904 -0.77 8.02 -13.62
CA PRO A 904 -1.69 8.73 -14.51
C PRO A 904 -3.16 8.32 -14.35
N VAL A 905 -3.45 7.06 -14.02
CA VAL A 905 -4.82 6.54 -14.02
C VAL A 905 -5.55 6.87 -12.72
N PHE A 906 -4.92 6.59 -11.57
CA PHE A 906 -5.56 6.67 -10.26
C PHE A 906 -4.92 7.70 -9.30
N GLY A 907 -3.83 8.36 -9.71
CA GLY A 907 -3.10 9.26 -8.81
C GLY A 907 -2.40 8.51 -7.68
N VAL A 908 -1.91 9.26 -6.70
CA VAL A 908 -1.26 8.73 -5.48
C VAL A 908 -2.29 8.29 -4.42
N GLY A 909 -3.58 8.52 -4.65
CA GLY A 909 -4.66 8.19 -3.73
C GLY A 909 -5.13 9.37 -2.88
N LEU A 910 -6.32 9.22 -2.29
CA LEU A 910 -6.91 10.20 -1.38
C LEU A 910 -6.02 10.37 -0.13
N ASP A 911 -5.86 11.62 0.31
CA ASP A 911 -5.03 12.04 1.45
C ASP A 911 -3.56 11.58 1.43
N ASN A 912 -3.05 11.11 0.29
CA ASN A 912 -1.68 10.61 0.15
C ASN A 912 -0.68 11.65 -0.38
N PHE A 913 -1.16 12.81 -0.85
CA PHE A 913 -0.32 13.85 -1.47
C PHE A 913 0.83 14.30 -0.57
N LEU A 914 0.58 14.52 0.73
CA LEU A 914 1.61 14.94 1.70
C LEU A 914 2.81 13.98 1.72
N TYR A 915 2.52 12.69 1.89
CA TYR A 915 3.54 11.65 2.03
C TYR A 915 4.32 11.48 0.72
N ALA A 916 3.61 11.47 -0.42
CA ALA A 916 4.22 11.40 -1.73
C ALA A 916 5.09 12.63 -2.01
N TYR A 917 4.58 13.84 -1.75
CA TYR A 917 5.32 15.08 -1.94
C TYR A 917 6.60 15.07 -1.12
N ARG A 918 6.48 14.91 0.20
CA ARG A 918 7.60 14.96 1.13
C ARG A 918 8.63 13.86 0.90
N GLY A 919 8.18 12.63 0.67
CA GLY A 919 9.04 11.46 0.60
C GLY A 919 9.58 11.13 -0.79
N ARG A 920 8.98 11.63 -1.87
CA ARG A 920 9.34 11.18 -3.23
C ARG A 920 9.48 12.31 -4.24
N TYR A 921 8.58 13.28 -4.23
CA TYR A 921 8.47 14.24 -5.33
C TYR A 921 8.92 15.67 -5.00
N ILE A 922 9.34 15.95 -3.77
CA ILE A 922 9.78 17.28 -3.35
C ILE A 922 11.08 17.68 -4.07
N LEU A 923 10.95 18.72 -4.89
CA LEU A 923 12.08 19.34 -5.59
C LEU A 923 13.06 19.99 -4.60
N ASP A 924 14.34 20.05 -4.96
CA ASP A 924 15.37 20.61 -4.07
C ASP A 924 15.13 22.10 -3.79
N ALA A 925 14.66 22.84 -4.80
CA ALA A 925 14.24 24.23 -4.71
C ALA A 925 12.96 24.45 -3.87
N ALA A 926 12.16 23.40 -3.60
CA ALA A 926 10.89 23.50 -2.88
C ALA A 926 10.96 23.11 -1.39
N TRP A 927 12.16 22.86 -0.87
CA TRP A 927 12.35 22.33 0.49
C TRP A 927 11.83 23.21 1.63
N GLN A 928 11.50 24.48 1.38
CA GLN A 928 11.07 25.42 2.40
C GLN A 928 9.72 25.06 3.05
N GLU A 929 8.85 24.35 2.34
CA GLU A 929 7.54 23.91 2.86
C GLU A 929 7.31 22.41 2.58
N PRO A 930 8.02 21.51 3.28
CA PRO A 930 7.98 20.08 2.97
C PRO A 930 6.69 19.37 3.42
N ASN A 931 5.79 20.08 4.09
CA ASN A 931 4.62 19.53 4.75
C ASN A 931 3.30 19.95 4.07
N LEU A 932 3.34 20.28 2.78
CA LEU A 932 2.13 20.55 2.01
C LEU A 932 1.31 19.30 1.77
N ASN A 933 -0.01 19.42 1.90
CA ASN A 933 -0.97 18.34 1.75
C ASN A 933 -1.79 18.37 0.45
N HIS A 934 -1.58 19.38 -0.41
CA HIS A 934 -2.25 19.48 -1.71
C HIS A 934 -1.50 20.46 -2.64
N PRO A 935 -1.76 20.45 -3.96
CA PRO A 935 -0.97 21.20 -4.93
C PRO A 935 -1.40 22.66 -5.15
N HIS A 936 -2.35 23.18 -4.36
CA HIS A 936 -2.93 24.53 -4.53
C HIS A 936 -3.44 24.82 -5.96
N ASN A 937 -3.98 23.81 -6.65
CA ASN A 937 -4.59 23.95 -7.98
C ASN A 937 -5.61 22.83 -8.19
N VAL A 938 -6.87 23.18 -8.46
CA VAL A 938 -7.99 22.23 -8.55
C VAL A 938 -7.76 21.11 -9.57
N LEU A 939 -7.15 21.39 -10.72
CA LEU A 939 -6.90 20.36 -11.73
C LEU A 939 -5.83 19.38 -11.27
N LEU A 940 -4.75 19.91 -10.70
CA LEU A 940 -3.68 19.09 -10.14
C LEU A 940 -4.18 18.31 -8.92
N ASP A 941 -5.01 18.90 -8.06
CA ASP A 941 -5.53 18.25 -6.85
C ASP A 941 -6.37 17.01 -7.21
N PHE A 942 -7.26 17.13 -8.20
CA PHE A 942 -7.98 15.98 -8.76
C PHE A 942 -7.01 14.97 -9.43
N ALA A 943 -6.10 15.44 -10.27
CA ALA A 943 -5.18 14.56 -11.00
C ALA A 943 -4.22 13.78 -10.08
N THR A 944 -3.70 14.43 -9.03
CA THR A 944 -2.78 13.78 -8.09
C THR A 944 -3.51 12.85 -7.15
N ARG A 945 -4.71 13.18 -6.66
CA ARG A 945 -5.42 12.33 -5.69
C ARG A 945 -6.13 11.14 -6.32
N ILE A 946 -6.75 11.34 -7.49
CA ILE A 946 -7.66 10.35 -8.09
C ILE A 946 -7.38 10.11 -9.59
N GLY A 947 -6.25 10.61 -10.09
CA GLY A 947 -5.78 10.38 -11.45
C GLY A 947 -6.58 11.11 -12.53
N LEU A 948 -6.18 10.91 -13.78
CA LEU A 948 -6.87 11.49 -14.94
C LEU A 948 -8.29 10.95 -15.08
N ALA A 949 -8.54 9.70 -14.69
CA ALA A 949 -9.89 9.13 -14.69
C ALA A 949 -10.80 9.88 -13.71
N GLY A 950 -10.31 10.12 -12.48
CA GLY A 950 -11.03 10.89 -11.47
C GLY A 950 -11.20 12.36 -11.84
N LEU A 951 -10.18 12.98 -12.46
CA LEU A 951 -10.26 14.34 -13.00
C LEU A 951 -11.37 14.47 -14.05
N LEU A 952 -11.47 13.52 -14.99
CA LEU A 952 -12.52 13.54 -16.01
C LEU A 952 -13.91 13.32 -15.42
N ALA A 953 -14.06 12.38 -14.48
CA ALA A 953 -15.32 12.12 -13.81
C ALA A 953 -15.78 13.32 -12.96
N GLY A 954 -14.86 13.91 -12.18
CA GLY A 954 -15.10 15.11 -11.39
C GLY A 954 -15.39 16.33 -12.27
N GLY A 955 -14.64 16.50 -13.36
CA GLY A 955 -14.86 17.55 -14.35
C GLY A 955 -16.23 17.45 -15.00
N TRP A 956 -16.70 16.25 -15.33
CA TRP A 956 -18.06 16.04 -15.83
C TRP A 956 -19.14 16.39 -14.80
N MET A 957 -18.91 16.03 -13.52
CA MET A 957 -19.81 16.38 -12.42
C MET A 957 -19.91 17.91 -12.21
N ILE A 958 -18.77 18.62 -12.22
CA ILE A 958 -18.71 20.09 -12.16
C ILE A 958 -19.40 20.71 -13.37
N TRP A 959 -19.16 20.17 -14.58
CA TRP A 959 -19.81 20.63 -15.80
C TRP A 959 -21.33 20.49 -15.71
N GLN A 960 -21.86 19.40 -15.14
CA GLN A 960 -23.31 19.25 -14.94
C GLN A 960 -23.89 20.34 -14.02
N ALA A 961 -23.20 20.69 -12.93
CA ALA A 961 -23.62 21.79 -12.05
C ALA A 961 -23.66 23.13 -12.83
N ALA A 962 -22.57 23.46 -13.54
CA ALA A 962 -22.48 24.67 -14.34
C ALA A 962 -23.56 24.74 -15.42
N ARG A 963 -23.78 23.62 -16.12
CA ARG A 963 -24.78 23.46 -17.17
C ARG A 963 -26.20 23.77 -16.69
N LEU A 964 -26.57 23.21 -15.53
CA LEU A 964 -27.90 23.38 -14.97
C LEU A 964 -28.13 24.81 -14.49
N LEU A 965 -27.15 25.40 -13.79
CA LEU A 965 -27.24 26.76 -13.28
C LEU A 965 -27.21 27.82 -14.40
N TRP A 966 -26.49 27.56 -15.50
CA TRP A 966 -26.35 28.51 -16.59
C TRP A 966 -27.49 28.44 -17.62
N TRP A 967 -27.82 27.24 -18.13
CA TRP A 967 -28.78 27.09 -19.23
C TRP A 967 -30.24 27.03 -18.79
N HIS A 968 -30.55 26.56 -17.58
CA HIS A 968 -31.95 26.42 -17.14
C HIS A 968 -32.45 27.60 -16.30
N LYS A 969 -31.64 28.67 -16.16
CA LYS A 969 -31.99 29.86 -15.39
C LYS A 969 -33.21 30.61 -15.95
N THR A 970 -33.49 30.51 -17.24
CA THR A 970 -34.63 31.17 -17.88
C THR A 970 -35.95 30.46 -17.61
N ALA A 971 -35.90 29.21 -17.12
CA ALA A 971 -37.07 28.39 -16.82
C ALA A 971 -37.48 28.44 -15.33
N VAL A 972 -36.71 29.11 -14.46
CA VAL A 972 -37.03 29.17 -13.02
C VAL A 972 -37.90 30.37 -12.66
N PRO A 973 -38.84 30.24 -11.69
CA PRO A 973 -39.62 31.37 -11.20
C PRO A 973 -38.73 32.50 -10.65
N ARG A 974 -39.20 33.76 -10.73
CA ARG A 974 -38.47 34.94 -10.23
C ARG A 974 -38.06 34.85 -8.76
N THR A 975 -38.79 34.09 -7.95
CA THR A 975 -38.45 33.82 -6.54
C THR A 975 -37.14 33.03 -6.39
N TRP A 976 -36.81 32.16 -7.34
CA TRP A 976 -35.63 31.28 -7.30
C TRP A 976 -34.44 31.81 -8.10
N LEU A 977 -34.64 32.83 -8.93
CA LEU A 977 -33.57 33.46 -9.72
C LEU A 977 -32.35 33.89 -8.87
N PRO A 978 -32.50 34.53 -7.68
CA PRO A 978 -31.35 34.87 -6.83
C PRO A 978 -30.58 33.64 -6.34
N VAL A 979 -31.27 32.52 -6.12
CA VAL A 979 -30.64 31.25 -5.70
C VAL A 979 -29.83 30.67 -6.86
N THR A 980 -30.41 30.56 -8.06
CA THR A 980 -29.70 30.05 -9.25
C THR A 980 -28.45 30.88 -9.56
N VAL A 981 -28.56 32.21 -9.51
CA VAL A 981 -27.41 33.10 -9.77
C VAL A 981 -26.39 33.04 -8.62
N GLY A 982 -26.86 33.00 -7.37
CA GLY A 982 -25.99 32.88 -6.20
C GLY A 982 -25.19 31.58 -6.18
N LEU A 983 -25.84 30.44 -6.42
CA LEU A 983 -25.16 29.13 -6.51
C LEU A 983 -24.23 29.05 -7.73
N GLY A 984 -24.58 29.70 -8.84
CA GLY A 984 -23.68 29.86 -9.99
C GLY A 984 -22.44 30.69 -9.64
N GLY A 985 -22.61 31.77 -8.87
CA GLY A 985 -21.51 32.55 -8.32
C GLY A 985 -20.65 31.76 -7.33
N ALA A 986 -21.24 30.89 -6.50
CA ALA A 986 -20.51 30.00 -5.59
C ALA A 986 -19.69 28.95 -6.36
N LEU A 987 -20.21 28.43 -7.47
CA LEU A 987 -19.44 27.55 -8.35
C LEU A 987 -18.29 28.30 -9.04
N ALA A 988 -18.50 29.57 -9.40
CA ALA A 988 -17.46 30.42 -9.98
C ALA A 988 -16.36 30.78 -8.96
N ASP A 989 -16.73 31.08 -7.71
CA ASP A 989 -15.79 31.25 -6.58
C ASP A 989 -14.97 29.98 -6.37
N MET A 990 -15.63 28.82 -6.29
CA MET A 990 -14.98 27.53 -6.12
C MET A 990 -13.88 27.32 -7.17
N LEU A 991 -14.19 27.54 -8.44
CA LEU A 991 -13.23 27.34 -9.54
C LEU A 991 -12.10 28.36 -9.51
N ALA A 992 -12.39 29.64 -9.29
CA ALA A 992 -11.37 30.70 -9.32
C ALA A 992 -10.45 30.67 -8.09
N HIS A 993 -11.01 30.48 -6.89
CA HIS A 993 -10.23 30.31 -5.66
C HIS A 993 -9.44 28.99 -5.68
N GLY A 994 -10.05 27.92 -6.22
CA GLY A 994 -9.43 26.61 -6.39
C GLY A 994 -8.20 26.58 -7.30
N LEU A 995 -7.94 27.62 -8.10
CA LEU A 995 -6.70 27.72 -8.89
C LEU A 995 -5.45 28.01 -8.04
N VAL A 996 -5.64 28.41 -6.78
CA VAL A 996 -4.55 28.82 -5.86
C VAL A 996 -4.67 28.23 -4.46
N ASP A 997 -5.67 27.38 -4.19
CA ASP A 997 -5.93 26.73 -2.90
C ASP A 997 -6.86 25.50 -3.10
N HIS A 998 -7.34 24.88 -2.00
CA HIS A 998 -8.33 23.81 -2.03
C HIS A 998 -9.63 24.22 -2.75
N SER A 999 -10.28 23.26 -3.40
CA SER A 999 -11.56 23.50 -4.10
C SER A 999 -12.67 22.52 -3.74
N PHE A 1000 -12.34 21.24 -3.55
CA PHE A 1000 -13.34 20.18 -3.41
C PHE A 1000 -13.03 19.21 -2.27
N PHE A 1001 -11.76 18.80 -2.10
CA PHE A 1001 -11.36 17.75 -1.16
C PHE A 1001 -11.28 18.19 0.31
N LEU A 1002 -12.34 18.82 0.80
CA LEU A 1002 -12.59 19.13 2.20
C LEU A 1002 -14.07 18.87 2.47
N VAL A 1003 -14.40 18.38 3.67
CA VAL A 1003 -15.76 17.92 4.02
C VAL A 1003 -16.81 18.99 3.70
N ASP A 1004 -16.67 20.18 4.25
CA ASP A 1004 -17.57 21.31 4.05
C ASP A 1004 -17.69 21.76 2.59
N LEU A 1005 -16.58 21.74 1.85
CA LEU A 1005 -16.55 22.14 0.44
C LEU A 1005 -17.27 21.11 -0.46
N ALA A 1006 -17.06 19.82 -0.20
CA ALA A 1006 -17.73 18.73 -0.90
C ALA A 1006 -19.25 18.76 -0.64
N PHE A 1007 -19.66 18.84 0.62
CA PHE A 1007 -21.08 18.99 0.99
C PHE A 1007 -21.74 20.21 0.34
N THR A 1008 -21.03 21.35 0.31
CA THR A 1008 -21.51 22.57 -0.35
C THR A 1008 -21.64 22.40 -1.85
N PHE A 1009 -20.68 21.74 -2.51
CA PHE A 1009 -20.80 21.40 -3.93
C PHE A 1009 -22.02 20.53 -4.22
N TYR A 1010 -22.26 19.50 -3.39
CA TYR A 1010 -23.41 18.62 -3.55
C TYR A 1010 -24.74 19.29 -3.23
N LEU A 1011 -24.77 20.29 -2.34
CA LEU A 1011 -25.93 21.18 -2.17
C LEU A 1011 -26.17 21.98 -3.45
N ILE A 1012 -25.13 22.60 -4.03
CA ILE A 1012 -25.23 23.36 -5.30
C ILE A 1012 -25.80 22.47 -6.41
N LEU A 1013 -25.20 21.29 -6.65
CA LEU A 1013 -25.63 20.36 -7.69
C LEU A 1013 -27.05 19.84 -7.43
N GLY A 1014 -27.36 19.45 -6.20
CA GLY A 1014 -28.67 18.92 -5.83
C GLY A 1014 -29.79 19.95 -5.95
N THR A 1015 -29.56 21.20 -5.52
CA THR A 1015 -30.51 22.30 -5.71
C THR A 1015 -30.68 22.65 -7.19
N ALA A 1016 -29.61 22.64 -7.99
CA ALA A 1016 -29.69 22.88 -9.43
C ALA A 1016 -30.55 21.83 -10.13
N VAL A 1017 -30.38 20.54 -9.81
CA VAL A 1017 -31.23 19.47 -10.35
C VAL A 1017 -32.67 19.62 -9.85
N TRP A 1018 -32.88 19.92 -8.56
CA TRP A 1018 -34.21 20.10 -7.99
C TRP A 1018 -35.01 21.19 -8.74
N LEU A 1019 -34.41 22.37 -8.93
CA LEU A 1019 -35.01 23.51 -9.65
C LEU A 1019 -35.47 23.15 -11.07
N THR A 1020 -34.70 22.32 -11.78
CA THR A 1020 -35.10 21.88 -13.14
C THR A 1020 -36.25 20.88 -13.11
N SER A 1021 -36.24 19.94 -12.15
CA SER A 1021 -37.23 18.86 -12.09
C SER A 1021 -38.61 19.30 -11.58
N SER A 1022 -38.69 20.29 -10.69
CA SER A 1022 -39.93 20.78 -10.09
C SER A 1022 -40.75 21.69 -11.01
N HIS A 1023 -40.10 22.40 -11.93
CA HIS A 1023 -40.75 23.45 -12.73
C HIS A 1023 -40.94 23.10 -14.21
N THR A 1024 -40.37 21.98 -14.70
CA THR A 1024 -40.64 21.50 -16.07
C THR A 1024 -42.00 20.78 -16.17
N THR A 1025 -42.53 20.24 -15.06
CA THR A 1025 -43.81 19.50 -15.03
C THR A 1025 -45.06 20.39 -15.04
N GLN A 1026 -44.94 21.68 -14.71
CA GLN A 1026 -46.08 22.61 -14.74
C GLN A 1026 -46.46 23.10 -16.15
N ASN A 1027 -45.57 22.98 -17.14
CA ASN A 1027 -45.85 23.42 -18.51
C ASN A 1027 -46.57 22.37 -19.38
N ILE A 1028 -46.73 21.12 -18.90
CA ILE A 1028 -47.39 20.05 -19.66
C ILE A 1028 -48.87 19.86 -19.24
N SER A 1029 -49.32 20.49 -18.15
CA SER A 1029 -50.71 20.38 -17.66
C SER A 1029 -51.63 21.54 -18.09
N ILE A 1030 -51.23 22.36 -19.07
CA ILE A 1030 -52.04 23.46 -19.64
C ILE A 1030 -52.08 23.36 -21.19
N GLN A 1031 -51.99 22.15 -21.72
CA GLN A 1031 -52.49 21.79 -23.06
C GLN A 1031 -53.39 20.57 -22.90
#